data_AF-A0A8C1K9R7-F1
#
_entry.id   AF-A0A8C1K9R7-F1
#
_cell.length_a   1.000
_cell.length_b   1.000
_cell.length_c   1.000
_cell.angle_alpha   90.00
_cell.angle_beta   90.00
_cell.angle_gamma   90.00
#
_symmetry.space_group_name_H-M   'P 1'
#
loop_
_entity.id
_entity.type
_entity.pdbx_description
1 polymer ?
#
loop_
_entity_poly.entity_id
_entity_poly.type
_entity_poly.pdbx_seq_one_letter_code
_entity_poly.pdbx_strand_id
1 'polypeptide(L)'
;MASDGMILTNHDHQIRVGILTVSDSCFRNLAEDRSGINLKDLVHDPSLLGGIISAYKIVPDEIDEIKETLMDWCDEKELNLILTTGGTGFAPRDVTPEATREVIEREAPGMALAMLMGSLNVTPLGMLSRPVCGIRGKTLIINLPGSKKGSQECFQFILPALPHAIDLLRDAIVKVKEVHDALEDLPSPPPPLSPPPTTSPHKQTEDKGVQCEEEDEEKKDSGVASTEDSGSSHITAAAIAAKIPESIISRGVQVLPRDTASLSTTPSESPCAQQSRLSTASCPTPKARLTSCSSTCSVTEASRREFRAHLDEVITLKSRYSTLDQLHSRLEGLKDDRRNHRTFDSRVQSRCSSKENILRASHSAVDITKVARRHRMSPFPLTSMDKAFITVLEMTPVLGTEIINYRGPNAGDLAPPARKGIWRQSGSSWRKLPLCTGAEAKAERRALASATHTPKYYTDGMGRVLAQDVYAKDNLPPFPASVKDGYAVRAADGPGDRFIIGESQAGEQPTLTVMPGQVMRVTTGAPIPCGADAVVQVEDTELLRESEDGTEELEVRILVQARPGQDIRPIGHDIKRGECVLAKGTHMGPSEIGLLATVGVTEVEVQKFPVVAVMSTGNELLNPEDDLHPGKIRDSNRSTLLATIQEHGYPTINLGIVGDNPDDLLSALNEGISRADVIITSGGVSMGEKDYLKQVLDIDLHAQIHFGRVFMKPGLPTTFATLDTDGARKLIFALPGNFTYRDTGATLLETVPLSDSEASRLPVSPPPRGSNPVSAVVTCNLFVIPALRKMQGILDPRPTIIKARLSCDVKLDPRPEYHRCILTWHHQEPLPWAQSTGNQMSSRLMSMRSANGLLMLPPKTEQYVELHKGEVVDVMVIGRL
;
A
#
# COMPACT_ATOMS: atom_id res chain seq x y z
N MET A 1 45.17 40.50 -10.91
CA MET A 1 45.10 39.89 -12.25
C MET A 1 43.63 39.64 -12.54
N ALA A 2 43.14 40.04 -13.72
CA ALA A 2 41.80 39.68 -14.14
C ALA A 2 41.79 38.20 -14.56
N SER A 3 40.68 37.50 -14.37
CA SER A 3 40.43 36.22 -15.02
C SER A 3 39.80 36.49 -16.38
N ASP A 4 40.54 36.25 -17.46
CA ASP A 4 40.12 36.62 -18.81
C ASP A 4 38.82 35.92 -19.22
N GLY A 5 37.84 36.70 -19.67
CA GLY A 5 36.65 36.18 -20.32
C GLY A 5 37.01 35.74 -21.74
N MET A 6 37.18 34.43 -21.93
CA MET A 6 37.45 33.85 -23.25
C MET A 6 36.21 33.92 -24.14
N ILE A 7 36.07 35.02 -24.88
CA ILE A 7 35.00 35.22 -25.87
C ILE A 7 35.23 34.24 -27.02
N LEU A 8 34.40 33.19 -27.10
CA LEU A 8 34.39 32.24 -28.21
C LEU A 8 34.06 32.96 -29.52
N THR A 9 35.01 33.02 -30.44
CA THR A 9 34.81 33.63 -31.76
C THR A 9 33.80 32.83 -32.59
N ASN A 10 33.06 33.50 -33.48
CA ASN A 10 31.88 32.95 -34.19
C ASN A 10 32.06 31.63 -34.95
N HIS A 11 33.28 31.15 -35.20
CA HIS A 11 33.52 29.89 -35.91
C HIS A 11 33.31 28.62 -35.05
N ASP A 12 33.40 28.69 -33.71
CA ASP A 12 33.25 27.51 -32.84
C ASP A 12 31.81 27.04 -32.60
N HIS A 13 30.81 27.76 -33.11
CA HIS A 13 29.41 27.55 -32.70
C HIS A 13 28.67 26.41 -33.41
N GLN A 14 29.15 25.90 -34.55
CA GLN A 14 28.38 25.00 -35.41
C GLN A 14 28.38 23.54 -34.92
N ILE A 15 27.22 22.88 -34.98
CA ILE A 15 27.00 21.52 -34.46
C ILE A 15 27.69 20.50 -35.37
N ARG A 16 28.65 19.74 -34.82
CA ARG A 16 29.32 18.61 -35.48
C ARG A 16 28.46 17.35 -35.37
N VAL A 17 27.99 16.79 -36.50
CA VAL A 17 27.09 15.62 -36.54
C VAL A 17 27.75 14.44 -37.24
N GLY A 18 27.60 13.24 -36.65
CA GLY A 18 27.89 11.96 -37.27
C GLY A 18 26.63 11.22 -37.68
N ILE A 19 26.62 10.60 -38.87
CA ILE A 19 25.51 9.74 -39.33
C ILE A 19 26.01 8.33 -39.61
N LEU A 20 25.55 7.36 -38.82
CA LEU A 20 25.96 5.96 -38.88
C LEU A 20 24.82 5.07 -39.40
N THR A 21 24.97 4.55 -40.61
CA THR A 21 24.00 3.60 -41.16
C THR A 21 24.40 2.19 -40.78
N VAL A 22 23.51 1.47 -40.08
CA VAL A 22 23.71 0.09 -39.65
C VAL A 22 22.86 -0.82 -40.52
N SER A 23 23.50 -1.56 -41.43
CA SER A 23 22.81 -2.44 -42.37
C SER A 23 23.78 -3.36 -43.13
N ASP A 24 23.63 -4.67 -42.95
CA ASP A 24 24.28 -5.74 -43.71
C ASP A 24 24.14 -5.56 -45.23
N SER A 25 22.96 -5.14 -45.70
CA SER A 25 22.69 -4.99 -47.14
C SER A 25 23.29 -3.71 -47.72
N CYS A 26 23.31 -2.60 -46.99
CA CYS A 26 23.98 -1.38 -47.43
C CYS A 26 25.51 -1.56 -47.40
N PHE A 27 26.05 -2.16 -46.32
CA PHE A 27 27.49 -2.43 -46.17
C PHE A 27 28.03 -3.34 -47.28
N ARG A 28 27.25 -4.36 -47.70
CA ARG A 28 27.60 -5.26 -48.82
C ARG A 28 27.28 -4.68 -50.20
N ASN A 29 26.87 -3.41 -50.30
CA ASN A 29 26.45 -2.73 -51.54
C ASN A 29 25.30 -3.44 -52.29
N LEU A 30 24.44 -4.16 -51.56
CA LEU A 30 23.24 -4.83 -52.06
C LEU A 30 21.99 -3.93 -52.01
N ALA A 31 22.07 -2.82 -51.27
CA ALA A 31 21.05 -1.78 -51.19
C ALA A 31 21.69 -0.39 -51.11
N GLU A 32 20.98 0.63 -51.58
CA GLU A 32 21.36 2.04 -51.42
C GLU A 32 20.98 2.55 -50.03
N ASP A 33 21.88 3.27 -49.35
CA ASP A 33 21.56 3.94 -48.10
C ASP A 33 20.71 5.21 -48.33
N ARG A 34 19.40 4.99 -48.48
CA ARG A 34 18.41 6.07 -48.65
C ARG A 34 18.05 6.78 -47.35
N SER A 35 18.43 6.23 -46.19
CA SER A 35 18.07 6.75 -44.87
C SER A 35 19.15 7.69 -44.34
N GLY A 36 20.41 7.25 -44.33
CA GLY A 36 21.55 8.08 -43.92
C GLY A 36 21.83 9.23 -44.88
N ILE A 37 21.57 9.09 -46.19
CA ILE A 37 21.60 10.23 -47.13
C ILE A 37 20.52 11.26 -46.75
N ASN A 38 19.28 10.83 -46.53
CA ASN A 38 18.18 11.73 -46.16
C ASN A 38 18.43 12.45 -44.83
N LEU A 39 19.09 11.79 -43.86
CA LEU A 39 19.50 12.41 -42.60
C LEU A 39 20.60 13.47 -42.80
N LYS A 40 21.49 13.34 -43.81
CA LYS A 40 22.45 14.40 -44.14
C LYS A 40 21.73 15.66 -44.60
N ASP A 41 20.77 15.49 -45.50
CA ASP A 41 19.97 16.60 -46.04
C ASP A 41 19.21 17.32 -44.92
N LEU A 42 18.52 16.56 -44.05
CA LEU A 42 17.76 17.08 -42.91
C LEU A 42 18.62 17.75 -41.82
N VAL A 43 19.87 17.31 -41.64
CA VAL A 43 20.82 17.93 -40.68
C VAL A 43 21.46 19.19 -41.25
N HIS A 44 21.77 19.21 -42.55
CA HIS A 44 22.35 20.37 -43.22
C HIS A 44 21.33 21.50 -43.44
N ASP A 45 20.04 21.21 -43.50
CA ASP A 45 18.99 22.22 -43.64
C ASP A 45 19.06 23.27 -42.51
N PRO A 46 19.34 24.55 -42.81
CA PRO A 46 19.43 25.62 -41.81
C PRO A 46 18.08 25.97 -41.16
N SER A 47 16.96 25.53 -41.73
CA SER A 47 15.62 25.66 -41.14
C SER A 47 15.28 24.54 -40.14
N LEU A 48 16.11 23.49 -40.07
CA LEU A 48 15.96 22.37 -39.16
C LEU A 48 17.04 22.36 -38.07
N LEU A 49 18.28 22.01 -38.41
CA LEU A 49 19.39 21.90 -37.45
C LEU A 49 20.65 22.69 -37.83
N GLY A 50 20.87 22.98 -39.12
CA GLY A 50 22.03 23.75 -39.61
C GLY A 50 23.41 23.14 -39.26
N GLY A 51 23.47 21.83 -39.02
CA GLY A 51 24.67 21.12 -38.62
C GLY A 51 25.66 20.89 -39.76
N ILE A 52 26.90 20.54 -39.40
CA ILE A 52 27.91 20.01 -40.33
C ILE A 52 27.96 18.50 -40.16
N ILE A 53 27.87 17.76 -41.27
CA ILE A 53 28.18 16.34 -41.32
C ILE A 53 29.70 16.17 -41.25
N SER A 54 30.20 15.96 -40.04
CA SER A 54 31.62 15.76 -39.75
C SER A 54 32.05 14.30 -39.90
N ALA A 55 31.11 13.35 -39.82
CA ALA A 55 31.37 11.93 -40.06
C ALA A 55 30.17 11.23 -40.72
N TYR A 56 30.46 10.26 -41.59
CA TYR A 56 29.49 9.33 -42.14
C TYR A 56 30.16 7.98 -42.42
N LYS A 57 29.53 6.88 -42.02
CA LYS A 57 30.00 5.51 -42.23
C LYS A 57 28.78 4.59 -42.36
N ILE A 58 28.93 3.52 -43.13
CA ILE A 58 28.02 2.38 -43.13
C ILE A 58 28.76 1.22 -42.44
N VAL A 59 28.09 0.52 -41.53
CA VAL A 59 28.61 -0.69 -40.84
C VAL A 59 27.62 -1.85 -41.03
N PRO A 60 28.08 -3.11 -40.93
CA PRO A 60 27.17 -4.26 -40.85
C PRO A 60 26.42 -4.25 -39.52
N ASP A 61 25.44 -5.15 -39.38
CA ASP A 61 24.67 -5.36 -38.15
C ASP A 61 25.47 -6.17 -37.10
N GLU A 62 26.69 -5.70 -36.78
CA GLU A 62 27.61 -6.32 -35.80
C GLU A 62 27.87 -5.39 -34.61
N ILE A 63 27.69 -5.91 -33.40
CA ILE A 63 27.74 -5.13 -32.15
C ILE A 63 29.08 -4.39 -31.99
N ASP A 64 30.20 -5.07 -32.24
CA ASP A 64 31.53 -4.47 -31.99
C ASP A 64 31.94 -3.43 -33.04
N GLU A 65 31.55 -3.57 -34.32
CA GLU A 65 31.80 -2.53 -35.34
C GLU A 65 30.97 -1.26 -35.08
N ILE A 66 29.73 -1.43 -34.59
CA ILE A 66 28.89 -0.30 -34.15
C ILE A 66 29.55 0.38 -32.94
N LYS A 67 29.94 -0.39 -31.91
CA LYS A 67 30.59 0.12 -30.68
C LYS A 67 31.89 0.86 -30.97
N GLU A 68 32.79 0.27 -31.75
CA GLU A 68 34.08 0.90 -32.13
C GLU A 68 33.83 2.23 -32.86
N THR A 69 32.89 2.25 -33.80
CA THR A 69 32.55 3.48 -34.55
C THR A 69 31.94 4.55 -33.64
N LEU A 70 31.04 4.19 -32.72
CA LEU A 70 30.46 5.14 -31.76
C LEU A 70 31.53 5.71 -30.82
N MET A 71 32.47 4.90 -30.33
CA MET A 71 33.55 5.37 -29.46
C MET A 71 34.56 6.27 -30.19
N ASP A 72 35.02 5.92 -31.39
CA ASP A 72 35.83 6.79 -32.28
C ASP A 72 35.15 8.15 -32.52
N TRP A 73 33.83 8.16 -32.67
CA TRP A 73 33.08 9.40 -32.95
C TRP A 73 32.80 10.25 -31.70
N CYS A 74 32.68 9.64 -30.52
CA CYS A 74 32.55 10.37 -29.26
C CYS A 74 33.89 10.89 -28.74
N ASP A 75 34.92 10.06 -28.77
CA ASP A 75 36.12 10.24 -27.93
C ASP A 75 37.28 10.86 -28.73
N GLU A 76 37.51 10.41 -29.97
CA GLU A 76 38.61 10.89 -30.83
C GLU A 76 38.17 12.03 -31.76
N LYS A 77 36.89 12.05 -32.18
CA LYS A 77 36.33 13.07 -33.08
C LYS A 77 35.43 14.10 -32.40
N GLU A 78 35.11 13.89 -31.12
CA GLU A 78 34.33 14.82 -30.28
C GLU A 78 33.05 15.36 -30.98
N LEU A 79 32.29 14.48 -31.64
CA LEU A 79 31.06 14.91 -32.31
C LEU A 79 30.03 15.38 -31.28
N ASN A 80 29.18 16.34 -31.63
CA ASN A 80 28.15 16.84 -30.70
C ASN A 80 26.90 15.96 -30.72
N LEU A 81 26.60 15.38 -31.88
CA LEU A 81 25.46 14.49 -32.11
C LEU A 81 25.88 13.32 -33.01
N ILE A 82 25.41 12.11 -32.67
CA ILE A 82 25.49 10.94 -33.53
C ILE A 82 24.08 10.41 -33.75
N LEU A 83 23.64 10.38 -35.01
CA LEU A 83 22.41 9.75 -35.45
C LEU A 83 22.76 8.39 -36.06
N THR A 84 22.28 7.30 -35.47
CA THR A 84 22.33 5.99 -36.12
C THR A 84 21.01 5.72 -36.84
N THR A 85 21.03 5.01 -37.97
CA THR A 85 19.82 4.53 -38.65
C THR A 85 19.97 3.07 -39.05
N GLY A 86 19.00 2.24 -38.66
CA GLY A 86 19.04 0.79 -38.86
C GLY A 86 19.24 0.00 -37.58
N GLY A 87 19.04 -1.31 -37.66
CA GLY A 87 19.22 -2.28 -36.58
C GLY A 87 18.40 -2.05 -35.29
N THR A 88 17.28 -1.31 -35.32
CA THR A 88 16.43 -1.00 -34.14
C THR A 88 15.17 -1.86 -34.00
N GLY A 89 14.87 -2.75 -34.94
CA GLY A 89 13.69 -3.60 -34.96
C GLY A 89 13.72 -4.79 -33.98
N PHE A 90 12.95 -5.85 -34.26
CA PHE A 90 12.87 -7.07 -33.45
C PHE A 90 13.56 -8.30 -34.10
N ALA A 91 14.20 -8.15 -35.26
CA ALA A 91 14.87 -9.27 -35.93
C ALA A 91 16.19 -9.63 -35.22
N PRO A 92 16.73 -10.87 -35.36
CA PRO A 92 17.98 -11.28 -34.73
C PRO A 92 19.25 -10.52 -35.17
N ARG A 93 19.14 -9.62 -36.17
CA ARG A 93 20.20 -8.69 -36.59
C ARG A 93 19.97 -7.25 -36.11
N ASP A 94 18.81 -6.94 -35.55
CA ASP A 94 18.56 -5.62 -34.96
C ASP A 94 19.32 -5.50 -33.62
N VAL A 95 20.57 -5.06 -33.66
CA VAL A 95 21.49 -5.02 -32.50
C VAL A 95 22.00 -3.62 -32.13
N THR A 96 21.58 -2.58 -32.84
CA THR A 96 22.06 -1.20 -32.60
C THR A 96 21.68 -0.65 -31.20
N PRO A 97 20.49 -0.93 -30.63
CA PRO A 97 20.15 -0.51 -29.27
C PRO A 97 21.07 -1.14 -28.21
N GLU A 98 21.44 -2.41 -28.39
CA GLU A 98 22.33 -3.16 -27.49
C GLU A 98 23.75 -2.60 -27.58
N ALA A 99 24.29 -2.46 -28.80
CA ALA A 99 25.59 -1.85 -29.05
C ALA A 99 25.69 -0.41 -28.51
N THR A 100 24.60 0.36 -28.57
CA THR A 100 24.58 1.75 -28.06
C THR A 100 24.57 1.80 -26.53
N ARG A 101 23.84 0.89 -25.85
CA ARG A 101 23.83 0.81 -24.37
C ARG A 101 25.18 0.45 -23.77
N GLU A 102 26.03 -0.28 -24.49
CA GLU A 102 27.40 -0.57 -24.04
C GLU A 102 28.38 0.61 -24.19
N VAL A 103 27.99 1.68 -24.91
CA VAL A 103 28.85 2.85 -25.19
C VAL A 103 28.47 4.08 -24.35
N ILE A 104 27.18 4.28 -24.07
CA ILE A 104 26.67 5.45 -23.34
C ILE A 104 26.95 5.36 -21.83
N GLU A 105 27.30 6.49 -21.22
CA GLU A 105 27.48 6.63 -19.77
C GLU A 105 26.13 6.86 -19.05
N ARG A 106 25.18 7.49 -19.76
CA ARG A 106 23.87 7.90 -19.23
C ARG A 106 22.82 7.75 -20.33
N GLU A 107 21.72 7.06 -20.05
CA GLU A 107 20.56 7.03 -20.97
C GLU A 107 19.82 8.39 -20.98
N ALA A 108 19.20 8.71 -22.11
CA ALA A 108 18.34 9.87 -22.34
C ALA A 108 16.91 9.41 -22.73
N PRO A 109 16.20 8.65 -21.86
CA PRO A 109 15.00 7.89 -22.24
C PRO A 109 13.83 8.78 -22.70
N GLY A 110 13.79 10.05 -22.31
CA GLY A 110 12.76 11.00 -22.76
C GLY A 110 12.75 11.20 -24.28
N MET A 111 13.91 11.19 -24.95
CA MET A 111 13.99 11.34 -26.41
C MET A 111 13.55 10.05 -27.13
N ALA A 112 13.92 8.88 -26.59
CA ALA A 112 13.43 7.59 -27.09
C ALA A 112 11.90 7.46 -26.94
N LEU A 113 11.35 7.90 -25.81
CA LEU A 113 9.90 7.94 -25.56
C LEU A 113 9.19 8.92 -26.51
N ALA A 114 9.74 10.11 -26.74
CA ALA A 114 9.17 11.08 -27.68
C ALA A 114 9.09 10.53 -29.11
N MET A 115 10.16 9.87 -29.59
CA MET A 115 10.16 9.19 -30.89
C MET A 115 9.13 8.06 -30.96
N LEU A 116 8.98 7.27 -29.89
CA LEU A 116 8.02 6.17 -29.84
C LEU A 116 6.57 6.68 -29.84
N MET A 117 6.26 7.70 -29.03
CA MET A 117 4.93 8.34 -28.98
C MET A 117 4.58 9.01 -30.31
N GLY A 118 5.50 9.75 -30.93
CA GLY A 118 5.30 10.33 -32.26
C GLY A 118 5.09 9.25 -33.33
N SER A 119 5.87 8.17 -33.30
CA SER A 119 5.73 7.04 -34.23
C SER A 119 4.37 6.36 -34.12
N LEU A 120 3.86 6.14 -32.90
CA LEU A 120 2.56 5.51 -32.66
C LEU A 120 1.39 6.34 -33.19
N ASN A 121 1.51 7.67 -33.21
CA ASN A 121 0.52 8.56 -33.83
C ASN A 121 0.49 8.45 -35.37
N VAL A 122 1.58 7.99 -36.00
CA VAL A 122 1.67 7.81 -37.47
C VAL A 122 1.38 6.36 -37.90
N THR A 123 1.83 5.38 -37.12
CA THR A 123 1.62 3.96 -37.42
C THR A 123 1.71 3.08 -36.17
N PRO A 124 0.79 2.12 -35.97
CA PRO A 124 0.91 1.15 -34.87
C PRO A 124 2.19 0.31 -34.96
N LEU A 125 2.77 0.15 -36.16
CA LEU A 125 4.05 -0.56 -36.35
C LEU A 125 5.23 0.14 -35.68
N GLY A 126 5.08 1.39 -35.20
CA GLY A 126 6.08 2.08 -34.38
C GLY A 126 6.48 1.30 -33.12
N MET A 127 5.58 0.47 -32.56
CA MET A 127 5.86 -0.40 -31.40
C MET A 127 6.94 -1.47 -31.67
N LEU A 128 7.29 -1.72 -32.93
CA LEU A 128 8.29 -2.72 -33.33
C LEU A 128 9.72 -2.16 -33.38
N SER A 129 9.92 -0.87 -33.09
CA SER A 129 11.23 -0.25 -32.95
C SER A 129 11.60 -0.09 -31.48
N ARG A 130 12.87 -0.33 -31.14
CA ARG A 130 13.46 -0.22 -29.80
C ARG A 130 14.45 0.96 -29.76
N PRO A 131 14.00 2.22 -29.93
CA PRO A 131 14.91 3.36 -29.92
C PRO A 131 15.64 3.45 -28.57
N VAL A 132 16.93 3.75 -28.64
CA VAL A 132 17.76 4.15 -27.50
C VAL A 132 18.29 5.55 -27.77
N CYS A 133 18.49 6.32 -26.71
CA CYS A 133 19.19 7.59 -26.73
C CYS A 133 20.06 7.66 -25.48
N GLY A 134 21.23 8.30 -25.58
CA GLY A 134 22.13 8.44 -24.43
C GLY A 134 23.31 9.33 -24.70
N ILE A 135 24.11 9.53 -23.66
CA ILE A 135 25.19 10.52 -23.63
C ILE A 135 26.50 9.80 -23.31
N ARG A 136 27.56 10.13 -24.04
CA ARG A 136 28.96 9.78 -23.74
C ARG A 136 29.81 11.05 -23.83
N GLY A 137 30.52 11.40 -22.76
CA GLY A 137 31.19 12.68 -22.61
C GLY A 137 30.26 13.86 -22.89
N LYS A 138 30.53 14.58 -23.99
CA LYS A 138 29.73 15.71 -24.50
C LYS A 138 28.92 15.38 -25.76
N THR A 139 28.83 14.09 -26.11
CA THR A 139 28.19 13.58 -27.33
C THR A 139 26.81 13.01 -27.02
N LEU A 140 25.79 13.43 -27.77
CA LEU A 140 24.46 12.83 -27.75
C LEU A 140 24.35 11.74 -28.83
N ILE A 141 23.98 10.51 -28.48
CA ILE A 141 23.76 9.39 -29.41
C ILE A 141 22.26 9.06 -29.47
N ILE A 142 21.72 8.90 -30.68
CA ILE A 142 20.29 8.65 -30.94
C ILE A 142 20.12 7.54 -31.98
N ASN A 143 19.31 6.52 -31.66
CA ASN A 143 18.99 5.43 -32.58
C ASN A 143 17.65 5.66 -33.30
N LEU A 144 17.71 5.81 -34.62
CA LEU A 144 16.57 6.02 -35.51
C LEU A 144 16.21 4.73 -36.29
N PRO A 145 14.94 4.52 -36.66
CA PRO A 145 14.55 3.39 -37.51
C PRO A 145 15.31 3.33 -38.83
N GLY A 146 15.50 2.12 -39.39
CA GLY A 146 16.24 1.92 -40.65
C GLY A 146 15.53 2.40 -41.93
N SER A 147 14.23 2.68 -41.88
CA SER A 147 13.49 3.17 -43.06
C SER A 147 13.63 4.68 -43.21
N LYS A 148 13.77 5.18 -44.46
CA LYS A 148 13.87 6.63 -44.75
C LYS A 148 12.72 7.43 -44.15
N LYS A 149 11.50 6.88 -44.19
CA LYS A 149 10.31 7.51 -43.60
C LYS A 149 10.40 7.55 -42.06
N GLY A 150 10.64 6.41 -41.42
CA GLY A 150 10.68 6.33 -39.95
C GLY A 150 11.86 7.09 -39.33
N SER A 151 13.03 7.12 -39.97
CA SER A 151 14.16 7.94 -39.52
C SER A 151 13.87 9.44 -39.62
N GLN A 152 13.24 9.89 -40.71
CA GLN A 152 12.82 11.29 -40.89
C GLN A 152 11.76 11.71 -39.86
N GLU A 153 10.71 10.91 -39.68
CA GLU A 153 9.64 11.20 -38.72
C GLU A 153 10.17 11.23 -37.28
N CYS A 154 10.96 10.22 -36.87
CA CYS A 154 11.61 10.20 -35.57
C CYS A 154 12.54 11.41 -35.34
N PHE A 155 13.35 11.80 -36.35
CA PHE A 155 14.20 12.99 -36.27
C PHE A 155 13.37 14.27 -36.09
N GLN A 156 12.26 14.42 -36.82
CA GLN A 156 11.35 15.56 -36.69
C GLN A 156 10.68 15.64 -35.31
N PHE A 157 10.33 14.50 -34.67
CA PHE A 157 9.73 14.49 -33.33
C PHE A 157 10.68 14.96 -32.22
N ILE A 158 11.99 14.75 -32.36
CA ILE A 158 13.00 15.20 -31.37
C ILE A 158 13.60 16.58 -31.68
N LEU A 159 13.47 17.05 -32.92
CA LEU A 159 14.10 18.27 -33.41
C LEU A 159 13.86 19.51 -32.52
N PRO A 160 12.66 19.77 -31.95
CA PRO A 160 12.43 20.94 -31.09
C PRO A 160 13.30 20.97 -29.84
N ALA A 161 13.70 19.82 -29.30
CA ALA A 161 14.56 19.72 -28.11
C ALA A 161 16.06 19.55 -28.47
N LEU A 162 16.36 19.16 -29.71
CA LEU A 162 17.69 18.69 -30.13
C LEU A 162 18.79 19.76 -30.05
N PRO A 163 18.61 21.01 -30.53
CA PRO A 163 19.62 22.07 -30.37
C PRO A 163 19.91 22.39 -28.90
N HIS A 164 18.87 22.46 -28.06
CA HIS A 164 19.01 22.79 -26.65
C HIS A 164 19.72 21.67 -25.86
N ALA A 165 19.39 20.40 -26.13
CA ALA A 165 20.09 19.25 -25.56
C ALA A 165 21.59 19.26 -25.90
N ILE A 166 21.95 19.68 -27.10
CA ILE A 166 23.35 19.81 -27.54
C ILE A 166 24.04 20.98 -26.85
N ASP A 167 23.44 22.17 -26.82
CA ASP A 167 24.04 23.35 -26.17
C ASP A 167 24.20 23.17 -24.64
N LEU A 168 23.31 22.39 -23.99
CA LEU A 168 23.49 21.94 -22.60
C LEU A 168 24.74 21.06 -22.42
N LEU A 169 25.00 20.10 -23.32
CA LEU A 169 26.19 19.24 -23.27
C LEU A 169 27.49 19.97 -23.62
N ARG A 170 27.39 21.13 -24.29
CA ARG A 170 28.52 21.98 -24.66
C ARG A 170 28.89 23.04 -23.62
N ASP A 171 28.15 23.13 -22.50
CA ASP A 171 28.25 24.20 -21.49
C ASP A 171 27.98 25.62 -22.06
N ALA A 172 27.08 25.73 -23.05
CA ALA A 172 26.80 27.00 -23.76
C ALA A 172 25.85 27.94 -22.97
N ILE A 173 26.30 28.37 -21.79
CA ILE A 173 25.54 29.08 -20.73
C ILE A 173 24.64 30.22 -21.24
N VAL A 174 25.06 30.98 -22.27
CA VAL A 174 24.29 32.14 -22.78
C VAL A 174 23.03 31.70 -23.53
N LYS A 175 23.16 30.80 -24.51
CA LYS A 175 22.04 30.35 -25.36
C LYS A 175 21.01 29.51 -24.61
N VAL A 176 21.46 28.72 -23.64
CA VAL A 176 20.59 27.92 -22.76
C VAL A 176 19.54 28.84 -22.09
N LYS A 177 19.91 30.09 -21.80
CA LYS A 177 19.01 31.08 -21.20
C LYS A 177 18.01 31.67 -22.22
N GLU A 178 18.51 32.16 -23.35
CA GLU A 178 17.67 32.71 -24.44
C GLU A 178 16.60 31.71 -24.94
N VAL A 179 16.89 30.41 -24.89
CA VAL A 179 15.93 29.36 -25.26
C VAL A 179 14.90 29.07 -24.16
N HIS A 180 15.21 29.25 -22.87
CA HIS A 180 14.19 29.20 -21.82
C HIS A 180 13.25 30.41 -21.95
N ASP A 181 13.82 31.61 -22.02
CA ASP A 181 13.08 32.87 -22.16
C ASP A 181 12.12 32.84 -23.38
N ALA A 182 12.49 32.17 -24.48
CA ALA A 182 11.66 32.03 -25.69
C ALA A 182 10.67 30.84 -25.70
N LEU A 183 10.81 29.87 -24.79
CA LEU A 183 9.87 28.73 -24.67
C LEU A 183 8.69 29.03 -23.71
N GLU A 184 8.82 30.04 -22.86
CA GLU A 184 7.75 30.46 -21.93
C GLU A 184 6.56 31.11 -22.66
N ASP A 185 6.79 31.76 -23.80
CA ASP A 185 5.81 32.49 -24.62
C ASP A 185 4.92 31.62 -25.54
N LEU A 186 5.15 30.30 -25.62
CA LEU A 186 4.40 29.41 -26.51
C LEU A 186 3.09 28.87 -25.88
N PRO A 187 1.94 28.93 -26.59
CA PRO A 187 0.66 28.44 -26.06
C PRO A 187 0.60 26.90 -26.00
N SER A 188 -0.05 26.38 -24.94
CA SER A 188 -0.19 24.94 -24.68
C SER A 188 -0.86 24.16 -25.82
N PRO A 189 -0.39 22.94 -26.15
CA PRO A 189 -1.06 22.08 -27.13
C PRO A 189 -2.41 21.56 -26.60
N PRO A 190 -3.39 21.30 -27.49
CA PRO A 190 -4.71 20.80 -27.10
C PRO A 190 -4.67 19.36 -26.57
N PRO A 191 -5.65 18.94 -25.74
CA PRO A 191 -5.71 17.59 -25.19
C PRO A 191 -5.94 16.53 -26.28
N PRO A 192 -5.47 15.28 -26.08
CA PRO A 192 -5.55 14.22 -27.09
C PRO A 192 -6.99 13.78 -27.37
N LEU A 193 -7.26 13.45 -28.64
CA LEU A 193 -8.57 12.96 -29.10
C LEU A 193 -8.87 11.55 -28.56
N SER A 194 -10.12 11.35 -28.15
CA SER A 194 -10.67 10.06 -27.72
C SER A 194 -10.73 9.04 -28.87
N PRO A 195 -10.61 7.73 -28.59
CA PRO A 195 -10.83 6.70 -29.60
C PRO A 195 -12.28 6.72 -30.12
N PRO A 196 -12.51 6.36 -31.40
CA PRO A 196 -13.86 6.37 -31.97
C PRO A 196 -14.74 5.27 -31.35
N PRO A 197 -16.04 5.52 -31.11
CA PRO A 197 -16.94 4.54 -30.51
C PRO A 197 -17.18 3.36 -31.47
N THR A 198 -17.05 2.15 -30.93
CA THR A 198 -17.36 0.90 -31.62
C THR A 198 -18.86 0.78 -31.88
N THR A 199 -19.28 0.89 -33.14
CA THR A 199 -20.64 0.57 -33.57
C THR A 199 -20.73 -0.91 -33.96
N SER A 200 -21.55 -1.69 -33.23
CA SER A 200 -22.01 -3.01 -33.65
C SER A 200 -23.47 -2.91 -34.14
N PRO A 201 -23.91 -3.77 -35.08
CA PRO A 201 -25.10 -3.47 -35.88
C PRO A 201 -26.39 -4.08 -35.32
N HIS A 202 -27.47 -3.29 -35.26
CA HIS A 202 -28.83 -3.82 -35.26
C HIS A 202 -29.74 -3.04 -36.22
N LYS A 203 -30.71 -3.75 -36.80
CA LYS A 203 -31.62 -3.28 -37.86
C LYS A 203 -32.97 -2.84 -37.30
N GLN A 204 -33.59 -1.89 -38.01
CA GLN A 204 -35.05 -1.62 -38.07
C GLN A 204 -35.65 -1.06 -36.76
N THR A 205 -36.75 -0.28 -36.79
CA THR A 205 -37.68 0.07 -37.88
C THR A 205 -37.76 1.60 -38.11
N GLU A 206 -38.36 2.00 -39.24
CA GLU A 206 -38.80 3.38 -39.48
C GLU A 206 -40.14 3.64 -38.78
N ASP A 207 -40.35 4.86 -38.27
CA ASP A 207 -41.66 5.53 -38.36
C ASP A 207 -41.47 7.07 -38.46
N LYS A 208 -42.53 7.81 -38.79
CA LYS A 208 -42.45 9.19 -39.32
C LYS A 208 -43.20 10.25 -38.51
N GLY A 209 -42.58 11.42 -38.44
CA GLY A 209 -43.22 12.69 -38.04
C GLY A 209 -43.20 12.96 -36.52
N VAL A 210 -43.51 14.16 -36.06
CA VAL A 210 -43.94 15.40 -36.76
C VAL A 210 -43.24 16.61 -36.14
N GLN A 211 -42.94 17.65 -36.91
CA GLN A 211 -42.45 18.94 -36.39
C GLN A 211 -43.61 19.75 -35.77
N CYS A 212 -43.34 20.45 -34.67
CA CYS A 212 -43.83 21.81 -34.42
C CYS A 212 -42.85 22.55 -33.51
N GLU A 213 -42.92 23.87 -33.53
CA GLU A 213 -42.07 24.80 -32.78
C GLU A 213 -42.86 25.41 -31.61
N GLU A 214 -42.41 26.58 -31.09
CA GLU A 214 -43.13 27.48 -30.16
C GLU A 214 -43.23 26.99 -28.69
N GLU A 215 -43.07 27.83 -27.65
CA GLU A 215 -42.74 29.28 -27.62
C GLU A 215 -42.06 29.68 -26.27
N ASP A 216 -41.41 30.84 -26.25
CA ASP A 216 -40.89 31.50 -25.03
C ASP A 216 -41.97 32.33 -24.31
N GLU A 217 -41.84 32.51 -22.98
CA GLU A 217 -42.22 33.78 -22.31
C GLU A 217 -41.51 33.89 -20.94
N GLU A 218 -40.66 34.91 -20.77
CA GLU A 218 -40.25 35.38 -19.44
C GLU A 218 -41.35 36.25 -18.81
N LYS A 219 -41.54 36.16 -17.48
CA LYS A 219 -41.84 37.37 -16.68
C LYS A 219 -41.53 37.30 -15.18
N LYS A 220 -40.71 38.26 -14.79
CA LYS A 220 -40.70 39.07 -13.56
C LYS A 220 -42.11 39.46 -13.04
N ASP A 221 -42.29 39.99 -11.81
CA ASP A 221 -41.33 40.57 -10.85
C ASP A 221 -41.84 40.52 -9.39
N SER A 222 -41.04 41.06 -8.47
CA SER A 222 -41.42 41.65 -7.18
C SER A 222 -41.67 40.74 -5.96
N GLY A 223 -41.36 41.31 -4.79
CA GLY A 223 -41.69 40.87 -3.44
C GLY A 223 -41.44 42.04 -2.47
N VAL A 224 -41.63 41.89 -1.16
CA VAL A 224 -41.12 42.82 -0.12
C VAL A 224 -41.23 42.22 1.30
N ALA A 225 -40.22 42.53 2.13
CA ALA A 225 -40.09 42.59 3.61
C ALA A 225 -41.27 42.24 4.58
N SER A 226 -41.08 41.94 5.88
CA SER A 226 -39.92 41.54 6.74
C SER A 226 -40.34 41.50 8.23
N THR A 227 -39.80 40.60 9.08
CA THR A 227 -39.42 40.86 10.52
C THR A 227 -38.83 39.61 11.22
N GLU A 228 -37.70 39.80 11.90
CA GLU A 228 -37.33 39.45 13.31
C GLU A 228 -38.17 38.42 14.12
N ASP A 229 -37.61 37.62 15.07
CA ASP A 229 -36.21 37.28 15.42
C ASP A 229 -36.15 36.07 16.42
N SER A 230 -35.01 35.38 16.49
CA SER A 230 -34.53 34.47 17.57
C SER A 230 -35.26 33.12 17.82
N GLY A 231 -34.50 32.08 18.22
CA GLY A 231 -35.06 30.81 18.73
C GLY A 231 -34.16 29.57 18.53
N SER A 232 -33.73 28.92 19.63
CA SER A 232 -32.69 27.88 19.61
C SER A 232 -33.18 26.43 19.41
N SER A 233 -32.43 25.69 18.58
CA SER A 233 -31.88 24.33 18.80
C SER A 233 -32.72 23.01 18.73
N HIS A 234 -32.01 21.99 18.23
CA HIS A 234 -32.20 20.52 18.40
C HIS A 234 -33.28 19.73 17.62
N ILE A 235 -33.01 18.41 17.60
CA ILE A 235 -33.85 17.25 17.24
C ILE A 235 -33.94 16.85 15.74
N THR A 236 -33.02 15.94 15.38
CA THR A 236 -33.27 14.65 14.72
C THR A 236 -34.33 14.57 13.61
N ALA A 237 -33.88 14.57 12.36
CA ALA A 237 -34.69 14.18 11.22
C ALA A 237 -34.60 12.66 10.97
N ALA A 238 -35.74 11.96 11.06
CA ALA A 238 -35.91 10.59 10.58
C ALA A 238 -37.06 10.55 9.57
N ALA A 239 -36.84 9.87 8.45
CA ALA A 239 -37.81 9.39 7.45
C ALA A 239 -38.97 10.31 7.01
N ILE A 240 -38.96 10.70 5.73
CA ILE A 240 -40.20 10.80 4.93
C ILE A 240 -40.01 10.00 3.64
N ALA A 241 -40.87 9.01 3.43
CA ALA A 241 -41.09 8.32 2.16
C ALA A 241 -42.60 8.12 1.98
N ALA A 242 -43.13 8.53 0.83
CA ALA A 242 -44.57 8.54 0.49
C ALA A 242 -44.71 8.88 -1.01
N LYS A 243 -45.64 8.35 -1.82
CA LYS A 243 -46.64 7.24 -1.76
C LYS A 243 -46.79 6.73 -3.23
N ILE A 244 -47.52 5.67 -3.60
CA ILE A 244 -48.99 5.56 -3.87
C ILE A 244 -49.15 4.23 -4.68
N PRO A 245 -50.17 3.34 -4.54
CA PRO A 245 -51.06 3.00 -3.41
C PRO A 245 -51.20 1.46 -3.18
N GLU A 246 -52.14 1.01 -2.33
CA GLU A 246 -52.55 -0.41 -2.18
C GLU A 246 -54.00 -0.67 -2.69
N SER A 247 -54.29 -1.91 -3.10
CA SER A 247 -55.53 -2.69 -2.80
C SER A 247 -55.36 -4.13 -3.37
N ILE A 248 -55.90 -5.25 -2.84
CA ILE A 248 -56.88 -5.52 -1.77
C ILE A 248 -56.34 -6.59 -0.79
N ILE A 249 -56.87 -6.58 0.44
CA ILE A 249 -56.52 -7.42 1.60
C ILE A 249 -56.99 -8.88 1.49
N SER A 250 -56.21 -9.83 2.03
CA SER A 250 -56.74 -10.98 2.78
C SER A 250 -55.98 -11.18 4.10
N ARG A 251 -56.67 -11.63 5.15
CA ARG A 251 -56.20 -11.57 6.56
C ARG A 251 -55.35 -12.78 6.95
N GLY A 252 -54.27 -12.55 7.70
CA GLY A 252 -53.41 -13.61 8.26
C GLY A 252 -53.79 -14.07 9.67
N VAL A 253 -53.03 -15.06 10.17
CA VAL A 253 -53.07 -15.58 11.55
C VAL A 253 -51.64 -15.71 12.07
N GLN A 254 -51.38 -15.26 13.30
CA GLN A 254 -50.08 -15.42 13.97
C GLN A 254 -49.91 -16.84 14.55
N VAL A 255 -48.69 -17.37 14.49
CA VAL A 255 -48.28 -18.56 15.25
C VAL A 255 -46.98 -18.23 15.99
N LEU A 256 -46.96 -18.55 17.29
CA LEU A 256 -45.80 -18.35 18.17
C LEU A 256 -44.81 -19.52 18.03
N PRO A 257 -43.50 -19.32 18.28
CA PRO A 257 -42.54 -20.42 18.36
C PRO A 257 -42.93 -21.39 19.49
N ARG A 258 -42.73 -22.69 19.28
CA ARG A 258 -43.23 -23.76 20.15
C ARG A 258 -42.13 -24.76 20.48
N ASP A 259 -42.02 -25.11 21.76
CA ASP A 259 -40.99 -26.03 22.26
C ASP A 259 -41.12 -27.45 21.68
N THR A 260 -39.99 -28.04 21.27
CA THR A 260 -39.91 -29.42 20.80
C THR A 260 -39.72 -30.40 21.97
N ALA A 261 -40.81 -30.97 22.45
CA ALA A 261 -40.81 -32.10 23.38
C ALA A 261 -41.30 -33.38 22.67
N SER A 262 -40.36 -34.20 22.18
CA SER A 262 -40.66 -35.45 21.46
C SER A 262 -40.68 -36.67 22.39
N LEU A 263 -41.75 -37.45 22.35
CA LEU A 263 -41.84 -38.77 23.00
C LEU A 263 -42.20 -39.84 21.96
N SER A 264 -41.24 -40.70 21.61
CA SER A 264 -41.44 -41.89 20.80
C SER A 264 -41.73 -43.11 21.68
N THR A 265 -42.76 -43.90 21.34
CA THR A 265 -43.05 -45.18 22.02
C THR A 265 -42.19 -46.31 21.48
N THR A 266 -41.49 -47.03 22.37
CA THR A 266 -40.80 -48.30 22.07
C THR A 266 -41.50 -49.47 22.76
N PRO A 267 -41.35 -50.68 22.18
CA PRO A 267 -40.84 -51.81 22.96
C PRO A 267 -39.83 -52.66 22.15
N SER A 268 -39.01 -53.55 22.72
CA SER A 268 -38.49 -53.71 24.09
C SER A 268 -37.50 -54.89 24.10
N GLU A 269 -36.37 -54.78 24.81
CA GLU A 269 -35.87 -55.82 25.74
C GLU A 269 -34.63 -55.33 26.53
N SER A 270 -34.14 -56.10 27.50
CA SER A 270 -33.23 -55.65 28.58
C SER A 270 -32.20 -56.75 28.95
N PRO A 271 -31.22 -56.56 29.88
CA PRO A 271 -31.53 -56.55 31.33
C PRO A 271 -30.60 -55.74 32.28
N CYS A 272 -31.12 -55.47 33.50
CA CYS A 272 -30.41 -55.23 34.78
C CYS A 272 -29.49 -53.98 34.96
N ALA A 273 -29.45 -53.32 36.13
CA ALA A 273 -30.30 -53.38 37.33
C ALA A 273 -30.16 -52.12 38.23
N GLN A 274 -31.27 -51.76 38.92
CA GLN A 274 -31.45 -51.20 40.30
C GLN A 274 -30.37 -50.28 40.96
N GLN A 275 -30.63 -49.25 41.79
CA GLN A 275 -31.81 -48.48 42.29
C GLN A 275 -31.24 -47.34 43.21
N SER A 276 -31.95 -46.27 43.68
CA SER A 276 -33.04 -45.42 43.17
C SER A 276 -33.29 -44.21 44.14
N ARG A 277 -34.26 -43.33 43.81
CA ARG A 277 -35.10 -42.47 44.71
C ARG A 277 -34.63 -41.09 45.28
N LEU A 278 -35.55 -40.11 45.13
CA LEU A 278 -35.99 -39.02 46.04
C LEU A 278 -35.34 -37.60 46.06
N SER A 279 -35.95 -36.68 45.29
CA SER A 279 -36.76 -35.52 45.73
C SER A 279 -36.23 -34.29 46.52
N THR A 280 -36.38 -33.12 45.86
CA THR A 280 -37.01 -31.83 46.30
C THR A 280 -36.40 -30.87 47.36
N ALA A 281 -36.56 -29.57 47.06
CA ALA A 281 -36.58 -28.38 47.95
C ALA A 281 -35.25 -27.94 48.62
N SER A 282 -35.12 -26.75 49.26
CA SER A 282 -35.40 -25.34 48.90
C SER A 282 -35.24 -24.45 50.16
N CYS A 283 -34.10 -23.75 50.31
CA CYS A 283 -33.87 -22.63 51.26
C CYS A 283 -33.92 -22.95 52.79
N PRO A 284 -33.68 -21.98 53.73
CA PRO A 284 -32.39 -21.26 53.91
C PRO A 284 -31.90 -21.04 55.39
N THR A 285 -30.57 -20.99 55.63
CA THR A 285 -29.85 -20.30 56.76
C THR A 285 -30.17 -20.75 58.23
N PRO A 286 -29.54 -20.22 59.32
CA PRO A 286 -28.22 -19.56 59.55
C PRO A 286 -27.36 -20.15 60.72
N LYS A 287 -26.10 -19.65 60.88
CA LYS A 287 -25.27 -19.41 62.12
C LYS A 287 -25.29 -20.44 63.29
N ALA A 288 -24.17 -20.89 63.88
CA ALA A 288 -22.71 -20.72 63.63
C ALA A 288 -21.92 -21.93 64.26
N ARG A 289 -20.88 -21.93 65.13
CA ARG A 289 -20.10 -20.90 65.88
C ARG A 289 -18.77 -21.49 66.47
N LEU A 290 -17.58 -20.99 66.06
CA LEU A 290 -16.21 -21.20 66.66
C LEU A 290 -15.63 -22.65 66.57
N THR A 291 -14.33 -22.93 66.42
CA THR A 291 -13.10 -22.07 66.37
C THR A 291 -11.93 -22.72 65.57
N SER A 292 -10.93 -21.90 65.21
CA SER A 292 -9.53 -22.22 64.82
C SER A 292 -9.22 -22.50 63.33
N CYS A 293 -7.94 -22.28 63.00
CA CYS A 293 -7.24 -22.48 61.71
C CYS A 293 -7.71 -21.63 60.50
N SER A 294 -6.96 -20.57 60.21
CA SER A 294 -7.12 -19.72 59.02
C SER A 294 -5.85 -19.73 58.15
N SER A 295 -6.00 -19.83 56.81
CA SER A 295 -5.00 -19.38 55.82
C SER A 295 -5.49 -19.56 54.38
N THR A 296 -5.94 -18.48 53.75
CA THR A 296 -6.12 -18.35 52.29
C THR A 296 -6.27 -16.86 51.94
N CYS A 297 -5.37 -16.30 51.10
CA CYS A 297 -5.67 -15.31 50.04
C CYS A 297 -4.42 -14.66 49.41
N SER A 298 -4.57 -14.36 48.10
CA SER A 298 -4.00 -13.26 47.29
C SER A 298 -2.52 -12.79 47.42
N VAL A 299 -1.84 -12.79 46.27
CA VAL A 299 -0.48 -12.23 46.05
C VAL A 299 -0.54 -10.71 45.79
N THR A 300 -1.30 -9.95 46.59
CA THR A 300 -1.54 -8.50 46.39
C THR A 300 -1.20 -7.62 47.60
N GLU A 301 -0.54 -8.18 48.62
CA GLU A 301 -0.12 -7.42 49.82
C GLU A 301 1.38 -7.07 49.88
N ALA A 302 2.24 -7.74 49.09
CA ALA A 302 3.69 -7.54 49.14
C ALA A 302 4.09 -6.10 48.76
N SER A 303 3.75 -5.65 47.55
CA SER A 303 4.09 -4.31 47.02
C SER A 303 3.44 -3.16 47.79
N ARG A 304 2.46 -3.44 48.68
CA ARG A 304 1.83 -2.45 49.56
C ARG A 304 2.54 -2.27 50.90
N ARG A 305 3.58 -3.05 51.23
CA ARG A 305 4.42 -2.85 52.42
C ARG A 305 5.63 -1.96 52.16
N GLU A 306 6.37 -2.20 51.08
CA GLU A 306 7.58 -1.44 50.74
C GLU A 306 7.26 0.05 50.50
N PHE A 307 6.19 0.34 49.77
CA PHE A 307 5.72 1.72 49.54
C PHE A 307 5.25 2.44 50.83
N ARG A 308 4.91 1.70 51.88
CA ARG A 308 4.47 2.27 53.17
C ARG A 308 5.66 2.58 54.09
N ALA A 309 6.69 1.73 54.07
CA ALA A 309 7.91 1.93 54.86
C ALA A 309 8.63 3.26 54.52
N HIS A 310 8.81 3.58 53.23
CA HIS A 310 9.38 4.87 52.83
C HIS A 310 8.47 6.07 53.12
N LEU A 311 7.15 5.88 53.17
CA LEU A 311 6.21 6.96 53.50
C LEU A 311 6.34 7.38 54.96
N ASP A 312 6.46 6.43 55.90
CA ASP A 312 6.67 6.74 57.32
C ASP A 312 8.06 7.37 57.58
N GLU A 313 9.08 6.99 56.80
CA GLU A 313 10.42 7.59 56.84
C GLU A 313 10.41 9.06 56.37
N VAL A 314 9.69 9.37 55.29
CA VAL A 314 9.48 10.75 54.82
C VAL A 314 8.64 11.58 55.80
N ILE A 315 7.62 10.97 56.43
CA ILE A 315 6.77 11.64 57.42
C ILE A 315 7.56 11.98 58.71
N THR A 316 8.45 11.09 59.16
CA THR A 316 9.29 11.32 60.36
C THR A 316 10.48 12.27 60.15
N LEU A 317 10.83 12.58 58.89
CA LEU A 317 11.69 13.72 58.54
C LEU A 317 10.92 15.05 58.57
N LYS A 318 9.65 15.04 58.15
CA LYS A 318 8.81 16.25 58.06
C LYS A 318 8.39 16.85 59.41
N SER A 319 8.54 16.11 60.52
CA SER A 319 8.15 16.57 61.87
C SER A 319 9.25 17.30 62.67
N ARG A 320 10.46 17.49 62.10
CA ARG A 320 11.62 18.08 62.83
C ARG A 320 12.18 19.39 62.29
N TYR A 321 11.63 19.96 61.22
CA TYR A 321 12.01 21.27 60.70
C TYR A 321 10.75 22.07 60.31
N SER A 322 10.58 23.26 60.89
CA SER A 322 9.31 24.01 60.86
C SER A 322 9.23 25.11 59.80
N THR A 323 10.32 25.40 59.07
CA THR A 323 10.36 26.37 57.96
C THR A 323 11.25 25.85 56.81
N LEU A 324 10.96 26.29 55.59
CA LEU A 324 11.57 25.75 54.36
C LEU A 324 12.99 26.30 54.13
N ASP A 325 13.27 27.51 54.60
CA ASP A 325 14.56 28.20 54.39
C ASP A 325 15.74 27.53 55.14
N GLN A 326 15.47 26.94 56.32
CA GLN A 326 16.49 26.20 57.08
C GLN A 326 17.00 24.95 56.34
N LEU A 327 16.23 24.43 55.38
CA LEU A 327 16.61 23.27 54.56
C LEU A 327 17.54 23.69 53.41
N HIS A 328 17.25 24.81 52.73
CA HIS A 328 18.13 25.36 51.67
C HIS A 328 19.51 25.73 52.21
N SER A 329 19.58 26.45 53.34
CA SER A 329 20.86 26.92 53.90
C SER A 329 21.84 25.80 54.27
N ARG A 330 21.36 24.55 54.41
CA ARG A 330 22.20 23.38 54.74
C ARG A 330 22.51 22.50 53.53
N LEU A 331 21.74 22.63 52.45
CA LEU A 331 21.95 21.91 51.18
C LEU A 331 23.01 22.56 50.30
N GLU A 332 23.17 23.90 50.35
CA GLU A 332 24.30 24.58 49.69
C GLU A 332 25.63 24.29 50.42
N GLY A 333 25.67 24.32 51.74
CA GLY A 333 26.90 24.03 52.51
C GLY A 333 27.49 22.64 52.22
N LEU A 334 26.64 21.65 51.90
CA LEU A 334 27.06 20.30 51.52
C LEU A 334 27.60 20.19 50.07
N LYS A 335 27.52 21.24 49.26
CA LYS A 335 28.10 21.26 47.89
C LYS A 335 29.56 21.70 47.88
N ASP A 336 29.93 22.66 48.72
CA ASP A 336 31.31 23.19 48.76
C ASP A 336 32.30 22.22 49.43
N ASP A 337 31.86 21.46 50.44
CA ASP A 337 32.67 20.43 51.13
C ASP A 337 33.20 19.31 50.20
N ARG A 338 32.69 19.19 48.97
CA ARG A 338 33.19 18.23 47.96
C ARG A 338 34.18 18.82 46.95
N ARG A 339 34.49 20.12 46.98
CA ARG A 339 35.48 20.74 46.07
C ARG A 339 36.90 20.80 46.64
N ASN A 340 37.04 20.79 47.97
CA ASN A 340 38.33 20.85 48.65
C ASN A 340 38.58 19.59 49.47
N HIS A 341 39.23 18.56 48.90
CA HIS A 341 40.23 17.69 49.58
C HIS A 341 40.76 16.55 48.70
N ARG A 342 41.94 16.77 48.07
CA ARG A 342 43.18 15.95 48.20
C ARG A 342 44.05 15.98 46.94
N THR A 343 45.26 16.48 47.11
CA THR A 343 46.38 16.42 46.16
C THR A 343 47.61 15.90 46.90
N PHE A 344 48.47 15.14 46.22
CA PHE A 344 49.73 14.54 46.72
C PHE A 344 49.56 13.37 47.74
N ASP A 345 50.51 12.42 47.86
CA ASP A 345 51.93 12.50 47.44
C ASP A 345 52.58 11.21 46.85
N SER A 346 53.68 11.44 46.14
CA SER A 346 54.93 10.66 45.93
C SER A 346 54.97 9.19 45.48
N ARG A 347 55.38 9.02 44.22
CA ARG A 347 56.56 8.25 43.72
C ARG A 347 56.82 6.79 44.20
N VAL A 348 56.77 5.83 43.25
CA VAL A 348 57.81 4.76 43.07
C VAL A 348 58.07 4.50 41.56
N GLN A 349 59.27 4.02 41.26
CA GLN A 349 59.87 3.55 39.99
C GLN A 349 59.24 2.25 39.44
N SER A 350 59.52 1.71 38.23
CA SER A 350 60.02 2.24 36.93
C SER A 350 59.99 1.13 35.83
N ARG A 351 60.24 1.51 34.56
CA ARG A 351 60.76 0.68 33.44
C ARG A 351 60.00 -0.59 32.96
N CYS A 352 59.34 -0.43 31.80
CA CYS A 352 59.62 -1.15 30.53
C CYS A 352 59.64 -2.71 30.51
N SER A 353 58.64 -3.34 29.86
CA SER A 353 58.80 -3.85 28.46
C SER A 353 57.61 -4.69 27.93
N SER A 354 57.37 -4.56 26.63
CA SER A 354 56.96 -5.57 25.61
C SER A 354 55.92 -6.69 25.87
N LYS A 355 55.02 -6.81 24.86
CA LYS A 355 54.23 -7.97 24.40
C LYS A 355 52.83 -8.28 25.00
N GLU A 356 51.84 -7.95 24.17
CA GLU A 356 50.76 -8.81 23.65
C GLU A 356 49.62 -9.35 24.57
N ASN A 357 48.41 -9.13 24.04
CA ASN A 357 47.21 -9.99 24.11
C ASN A 357 46.16 -9.89 25.25
N ILE A 358 44.97 -9.42 24.81
CA ILE A 358 43.65 -10.08 24.94
C ILE A 358 42.69 -9.65 26.10
N LEU A 359 41.45 -9.32 25.66
CA LEU A 359 40.14 -9.20 26.37
C LEU A 359 39.73 -7.92 27.16
N ARG A 360 38.61 -7.36 26.67
CA ARG A 360 37.42 -6.81 27.38
C ARG A 360 37.47 -5.45 28.11
N ALA A 361 36.83 -4.50 27.42
CA ALA A 361 35.64 -3.75 27.89
C ALA A 361 35.69 -3.01 29.24
N SER A 362 35.77 -1.68 29.16
CA SER A 362 35.10 -0.76 30.10
C SER A 362 34.91 0.62 29.43
N HIS A 363 33.73 1.20 29.63
CA HIS A 363 33.27 2.55 29.29
C HIS A 363 34.24 3.54 28.61
N SER A 364 33.95 3.90 27.35
CA SER A 364 34.36 5.17 26.74
C SER A 364 33.18 6.13 26.73
N ALA A 365 33.27 7.26 27.44
CA ALA A 365 32.18 8.23 27.51
C ALA A 365 31.93 8.96 26.18
N VAL A 366 30.68 9.38 25.95
CA VAL A 366 30.28 10.17 24.77
C VAL A 366 30.99 11.53 24.79
N ASP A 367 31.73 11.84 23.72
CA ASP A 367 32.42 13.12 23.54
C ASP A 367 31.44 14.23 23.13
N ILE A 368 30.72 14.75 24.13
CA ILE A 368 29.77 15.87 24.01
C ILE A 368 30.39 17.14 23.38
N THR A 369 31.72 17.29 23.35
CA THR A 369 32.35 18.50 22.76
C THR A 369 32.23 18.57 21.25
N LYS A 370 32.09 17.42 20.57
CA LYS A 370 31.86 17.34 19.11
C LYS A 370 30.44 17.70 18.68
N VAL A 371 29.47 17.63 19.59
CA VAL A 371 28.05 17.90 19.28
C VAL A 371 27.78 19.41 19.07
N ALA A 372 28.57 20.28 19.71
CA ALA A 372 28.32 21.72 19.81
C ALA A 372 28.64 22.57 18.56
N ARG A 373 28.93 21.96 17.39
CA ARG A 373 29.30 22.68 16.16
C ARG A 373 28.62 22.15 14.88
N ARG A 374 27.31 21.85 14.96
CA ARG A 374 26.50 21.48 13.78
C ARG A 374 26.38 22.65 12.78
N HIS A 375 26.68 22.41 11.51
CA HIS A 375 26.26 23.30 10.42
C HIS A 375 24.72 23.22 10.26
N ARG A 376 24.08 24.31 9.83
CA ARG A 376 22.61 24.38 9.60
C ARG A 376 22.14 23.71 8.29
N MET A 377 23.02 22.96 7.63
CA MET A 377 22.74 22.20 6.40
C MET A 377 22.53 20.73 6.75
N SER A 378 21.46 20.11 6.24
CA SER A 378 21.26 18.67 6.39
C SER A 378 22.31 17.91 5.56
N PRO A 379 22.99 16.88 6.11
CA PRO A 379 23.97 16.09 5.36
C PRO A 379 23.31 15.21 4.28
N PHE A 380 22.01 14.90 4.41
CA PHE A 380 21.28 14.10 3.44
C PHE A 380 20.85 14.94 2.24
N PRO A 381 21.12 14.52 0.98
CA PRO A 381 20.62 15.22 -0.20
C PRO A 381 19.08 15.20 -0.26
N LEU A 382 18.52 16.08 -1.08
CA LEU A 382 17.08 16.18 -1.31
C LEU A 382 16.68 15.22 -2.42
N THR A 383 15.86 14.22 -2.11
CA THR A 383 15.49 13.13 -3.04
C THR A 383 14.17 13.48 -3.74
N SER A 384 14.05 13.22 -5.05
CA SER A 384 12.76 13.33 -5.74
C SER A 384 11.78 12.27 -5.23
N MET A 385 10.48 12.53 -5.37
CA MET A 385 9.44 11.61 -4.91
C MET A 385 9.56 10.23 -5.56
N ASP A 386 9.72 10.19 -6.89
CA ASP A 386 9.78 8.93 -7.65
C ASP A 386 11.01 8.12 -7.27
N LYS A 387 12.17 8.77 -7.09
CA LYS A 387 13.39 8.10 -6.63
C LYS A 387 13.22 7.55 -5.21
N ALA A 388 12.59 8.29 -4.30
CA ALA A 388 12.30 7.81 -2.95
C ALA A 388 11.36 6.60 -2.98
N PHE A 389 10.32 6.63 -3.81
CA PHE A 389 9.35 5.53 -3.97
C PHE A 389 10.00 4.27 -4.57
N ILE A 390 10.76 4.42 -5.66
CA ILE A 390 11.51 3.34 -6.30
C ILE A 390 12.49 2.72 -5.30
N THR A 391 13.28 3.53 -4.60
CA THR A 391 14.27 3.04 -3.61
C THR A 391 13.59 2.27 -2.47
N VAL A 392 12.41 2.71 -1.99
CA VAL A 392 11.63 1.95 -1.00
C VAL A 392 11.22 0.59 -1.56
N LEU A 393 10.67 0.53 -2.78
CA LEU A 393 10.24 -0.74 -3.38
C LEU A 393 11.42 -1.66 -3.72
N GLU A 394 12.54 -1.15 -4.23
CA GLU A 394 13.75 -1.93 -4.53
C GLU A 394 14.33 -2.59 -3.27
N MET A 395 14.50 -1.81 -2.20
CA MET A 395 15.10 -2.28 -0.95
C MET A 395 14.19 -3.18 -0.12
N THR A 396 12.87 -3.14 -0.39
CA THR A 396 11.87 -3.97 0.31
C THR A 396 11.93 -5.44 -0.15
N PRO A 397 12.16 -6.40 0.76
CA PRO A 397 12.10 -7.83 0.43
C PRO A 397 10.64 -8.31 0.27
N VAL A 398 10.46 -9.47 -0.38
CA VAL A 398 9.26 -10.30 -0.19
C VAL A 398 9.53 -11.25 0.98
N LEU A 399 8.57 -11.43 1.88
CA LEU A 399 8.72 -12.35 3.01
C LEU A 399 8.58 -13.81 2.58
N GLY A 400 9.04 -14.72 3.45
CA GLY A 400 8.84 -16.16 3.27
C GLY A 400 7.39 -16.59 3.52
N THR A 401 7.08 -17.82 3.15
CA THR A 401 5.72 -18.38 3.20
C THR A 401 5.30 -18.88 4.58
N GLU A 402 4.00 -19.08 4.77
CA GLU A 402 3.40 -19.87 5.85
C GLU A 402 2.21 -20.69 5.35
N ILE A 403 1.87 -21.76 6.07
CA ILE A 403 0.69 -22.59 5.77
C ILE A 403 -0.47 -22.15 6.66
N ILE A 404 -1.60 -21.88 6.03
CA ILE A 404 -2.92 -21.78 6.65
C ILE A 404 -3.53 -23.19 6.64
N ASN A 405 -4.03 -23.68 7.77
CA ASN A 405 -4.40 -25.09 8.02
C ASN A 405 -5.68 -25.22 8.87
N TYR A 406 -6.67 -25.97 8.37
CA TYR A 406 -7.85 -26.34 9.14
C TYR A 406 -7.53 -27.36 10.25
N ARG A 407 -7.30 -26.88 11.47
CA ARG A 407 -7.58 -27.66 12.68
C ARG A 407 -8.99 -27.37 13.16
N GLY A 408 -9.95 -28.14 12.66
CA GLY A 408 -11.28 -28.18 13.26
C GLY A 408 -11.22 -28.56 14.75
N PRO A 409 -12.24 -28.20 15.55
CA PRO A 409 -12.31 -28.56 16.95
C PRO A 409 -12.46 -30.08 17.09
N ASN A 410 -11.34 -30.78 17.30
CA ASN A 410 -11.36 -32.20 17.62
C ASN A 410 -12.14 -32.40 18.93
N ALA A 411 -13.04 -33.39 18.95
CA ALA A 411 -13.72 -33.85 20.15
C ALA A 411 -12.71 -34.53 21.09
N GLY A 412 -11.90 -33.72 21.78
CA GLY A 412 -10.68 -34.17 22.46
C GLY A 412 -9.92 -33.09 23.24
N ASP A 413 -10.33 -31.82 23.24
CA ASP A 413 -9.77 -30.75 24.09
C ASP A 413 -10.17 -30.90 25.58
N LEU A 414 -9.84 -32.07 26.15
CA LEU A 414 -9.72 -32.25 27.59
C LEU A 414 -8.46 -31.53 28.07
N ALA A 415 -8.63 -30.62 29.04
CA ALA A 415 -7.56 -29.75 29.53
C ALA A 415 -6.30 -30.54 29.97
N PRO A 416 -5.09 -30.04 29.67
CA PRO A 416 -3.85 -30.75 30.00
C PRO A 416 -3.72 -30.95 31.52
N PRO A 417 -3.43 -32.18 32.00
CA PRO A 417 -3.45 -32.48 33.42
C PRO A 417 -2.31 -31.76 34.15
N ALA A 418 -2.66 -31.01 35.21
CA ALA A 418 -1.74 -30.19 35.98
C ALA A 418 -0.61 -31.03 36.62
N ARG A 419 0.59 -30.99 36.03
CA ARG A 419 1.77 -31.68 36.57
C ARG A 419 2.36 -30.91 37.75
N LYS A 420 2.22 -31.48 38.95
CA LYS A 420 2.89 -31.02 40.17
C LYS A 420 4.41 -31.01 39.95
N GLY A 421 5.07 -29.89 40.30
CA GLY A 421 6.53 -29.79 40.27
C GLY A 421 7.18 -30.73 41.30
N ILE A 422 8.20 -31.48 40.89
CA ILE A 422 8.99 -32.35 41.76
C ILE A 422 10.35 -31.69 42.01
N TRP A 423 10.45 -30.94 43.10
CA TRP A 423 11.75 -30.60 43.69
C TRP A 423 12.16 -31.72 44.64
N ARG A 424 13.40 -32.22 44.54
CA ARG A 424 13.94 -33.23 45.46
C ARG A 424 15.31 -32.80 45.97
N GLN A 425 15.35 -32.32 47.21
CA GLN A 425 16.57 -31.88 47.88
C GLN A 425 17.28 -33.09 48.52
N SER A 426 18.58 -33.26 48.29
CA SER A 426 19.40 -34.28 48.94
C SER A 426 20.88 -33.92 48.82
N GLY A 427 21.57 -33.76 49.95
CA GLY A 427 23.04 -33.71 50.05
C GLY A 427 23.76 -32.62 49.23
N SER A 428 24.12 -31.53 49.90
CA SER A 428 25.09 -30.47 49.54
C SER A 428 26.04 -30.66 48.33
N SER A 429 25.53 -30.72 47.09
CA SER A 429 26.29 -30.57 45.85
C SER A 429 25.36 -30.40 44.64
N TRP A 430 25.53 -29.33 43.86
CA TRP A 430 24.86 -29.21 42.56
C TRP A 430 25.69 -29.95 41.49
N ARG A 431 25.22 -31.12 41.04
CA ARG A 431 25.83 -31.83 39.91
C ARG A 431 25.15 -31.47 38.59
N LYS A 432 25.96 -31.21 37.57
CA LYS A 432 25.54 -30.98 36.19
C LYS A 432 25.19 -32.34 35.55
N LEU A 433 24.01 -32.47 34.96
CA LEU A 433 23.68 -33.60 34.09
C LEU A 433 24.29 -33.37 32.68
N PRO A 434 24.59 -34.44 31.92
CA PRO A 434 25.19 -34.34 30.59
C PRO A 434 24.19 -33.82 29.54
N LEU A 435 24.71 -33.46 28.36
CA LEU A 435 23.90 -32.98 27.23
C LEU A 435 22.80 -33.99 26.84
N CYS A 436 21.55 -33.55 26.85
CA CYS A 436 20.51 -34.13 25.99
C CYS A 436 20.92 -33.94 24.52
N THR A 437 20.49 -34.85 23.64
CA THR A 437 20.99 -34.84 22.26
C THR A 437 20.37 -33.71 21.46
N GLY A 438 21.10 -33.19 20.46
CA GLY A 438 20.68 -32.03 19.66
C GLY A 438 19.38 -32.23 18.85
N ALA A 439 18.83 -33.45 18.79
CA ALA A 439 17.51 -33.72 18.23
C ALA A 439 16.38 -33.26 19.16
N GLU A 440 16.48 -33.52 20.47
CA GLU A 440 15.43 -33.26 21.45
C GLU A 440 15.21 -31.77 21.65
N ALA A 441 16.29 -31.00 21.85
CA ALA A 441 16.23 -29.54 21.96
C ALA A 441 15.72 -28.85 20.68
N LYS A 442 15.88 -29.50 19.52
CA LYS A 442 15.37 -29.01 18.22
C LYS A 442 13.89 -29.33 18.02
N ALA A 443 13.41 -30.45 18.55
CA ALA A 443 11.98 -30.76 18.64
C ALA A 443 11.27 -29.87 19.67
N GLU A 444 11.87 -29.66 20.84
CA GLU A 444 11.30 -28.85 21.93
C GLU A 444 11.18 -27.36 21.53
N ARG A 445 12.19 -26.78 20.88
CA ARG A 445 12.06 -25.43 20.28
C ARG A 445 10.96 -25.35 19.21
N ARG A 446 10.75 -26.41 18.42
CA ARG A 446 9.69 -26.46 17.40
C ARG A 446 8.30 -26.57 18.03
N ALA A 447 8.17 -27.29 19.15
CA ALA A 447 6.94 -27.37 19.93
C ALA A 447 6.62 -26.05 20.65
N LEU A 448 7.61 -25.40 21.26
CA LEU A 448 7.40 -24.13 21.98
C LEU A 448 7.04 -22.98 21.04
N ALA A 449 7.62 -22.94 19.83
CA ALA A 449 7.24 -21.99 18.77
C ALA A 449 5.80 -22.21 18.24
N SER A 450 5.25 -23.43 18.38
CA SER A 450 3.88 -23.76 17.99
C SER A 450 2.83 -23.37 19.04
N ALA A 451 3.22 -22.98 20.26
CA ALA A 451 2.32 -22.90 21.42
C ALA A 451 1.52 -21.58 21.54
N THR A 452 1.62 -20.68 20.56
CA THR A 452 0.89 -19.38 20.52
C THR A 452 0.20 -19.10 19.18
N HIS A 453 0.22 -20.04 18.23
CA HIS A 453 -0.55 -19.90 17.00
C HIS A 453 -2.01 -20.31 17.25
N THR A 454 -2.93 -19.35 17.15
CA THR A 454 -4.31 -19.63 16.75
C THR A 454 -4.28 -20.46 15.45
N PRO A 455 -5.09 -21.52 15.32
CA PRO A 455 -5.21 -22.23 14.05
C PRO A 455 -5.74 -21.25 13.00
N LYS A 456 -4.97 -21.06 11.92
CA LYS A 456 -5.34 -20.19 10.79
C LYS A 456 -6.15 -21.01 9.80
N TYR A 457 -7.41 -20.68 9.60
CA TYR A 457 -8.31 -21.37 8.67
C TYR A 457 -8.24 -20.76 7.28
N TYR A 458 -8.71 -21.46 6.23
CA TYR A 458 -8.78 -20.89 4.88
C TYR A 458 -9.56 -19.56 4.81
N THR A 459 -10.51 -19.34 5.74
CA THR A 459 -11.22 -18.06 5.94
C THR A 459 -10.30 -16.89 6.33
N ASP A 460 -9.16 -17.18 6.96
CA ASP A 460 -8.11 -16.20 7.31
C ASP A 460 -7.18 -15.91 6.11
N GLY A 461 -7.49 -16.47 4.94
CA GLY A 461 -6.86 -16.17 3.65
C GLY A 461 -7.24 -14.78 3.08
N MET A 462 -8.21 -14.07 3.66
CA MET A 462 -8.60 -12.73 3.22
C MET A 462 -7.41 -11.76 3.17
N GLY A 463 -7.15 -11.17 2.00
CA GLY A 463 -6.02 -10.26 1.77
C GLY A 463 -4.65 -10.95 1.65
N ARG A 464 -4.59 -12.29 1.72
CA ARG A 464 -3.35 -13.05 1.53
C ARG A 464 -3.03 -13.24 0.06
N VAL A 465 -1.75 -13.42 -0.24
CA VAL A 465 -1.28 -13.84 -1.56
C VAL A 465 -0.91 -15.33 -1.53
N LEU A 466 -1.46 -16.11 -2.47
CA LEU A 466 -1.13 -17.53 -2.61
C LEU A 466 0.35 -17.71 -3.01
N ALA A 467 1.04 -18.61 -2.32
CA ALA A 467 2.42 -19.00 -2.62
C ALA A 467 2.53 -20.28 -3.46
N GLN A 468 1.41 -21.00 -3.62
CA GLN A 468 1.23 -22.18 -4.45
C GLN A 468 0.12 -21.97 -5.48
N ASP A 469 0.07 -22.81 -6.50
CA ASP A 469 -1.14 -23.03 -7.29
C ASP A 469 -2.13 -23.92 -6.53
N VAL A 470 -3.41 -23.81 -6.84
CA VAL A 470 -4.49 -24.65 -6.30
C VAL A 470 -5.22 -25.34 -7.43
N TYR A 471 -5.34 -26.67 -7.32
CA TYR A 471 -5.93 -27.53 -8.35
C TYR A 471 -7.22 -28.19 -7.85
N ALA A 472 -8.22 -28.31 -8.73
CA ALA A 472 -9.46 -29.00 -8.43
C ALA A 472 -9.24 -30.52 -8.34
N LYS A 473 -9.52 -31.09 -7.16
CA LYS A 473 -9.43 -32.55 -6.92
C LYS A 473 -10.60 -33.35 -7.53
N ASP A 474 -11.73 -32.68 -7.74
CA ASP A 474 -13.02 -33.22 -8.21
C ASP A 474 -13.59 -32.33 -9.33
N ASN A 475 -14.65 -32.79 -10.00
CA ASN A 475 -15.37 -32.00 -11.03
C ASN A 475 -16.49 -31.15 -10.39
N LEU A 476 -16.82 -30.01 -11.00
CA LEU A 476 -18.01 -29.21 -10.70
C LEU A 476 -18.90 -29.03 -11.96
N PRO A 477 -20.18 -29.46 -11.93
CA PRO A 477 -20.75 -30.39 -10.94
C PRO A 477 -20.08 -31.78 -11.05
N PRO A 478 -20.09 -32.60 -9.98
CA PRO A 478 -19.48 -33.94 -9.98
C PRO A 478 -20.35 -35.00 -10.65
N PHE A 479 -21.66 -34.77 -10.73
CA PHE A 479 -22.68 -35.51 -11.48
C PHE A 479 -23.31 -34.57 -12.53
N PRO A 480 -23.99 -35.07 -13.58
CA PRO A 480 -24.78 -34.19 -14.44
C PRO A 480 -25.93 -33.62 -13.61
N ALA A 481 -26.08 -32.30 -13.54
CA ALA A 481 -27.00 -31.63 -12.63
C ALA A 481 -28.06 -30.82 -13.38
N SER A 482 -29.31 -30.82 -12.88
CA SER A 482 -30.37 -29.98 -13.45
C SER A 482 -30.08 -28.49 -13.26
N VAL A 483 -30.41 -27.69 -14.27
CA VAL A 483 -30.39 -26.22 -14.23
C VAL A 483 -31.74 -25.66 -13.78
N LYS A 484 -32.82 -26.45 -13.84
CA LYS A 484 -34.21 -26.04 -13.56
C LYS A 484 -34.96 -27.02 -12.64
N ASP A 485 -36.05 -26.54 -12.07
CA ASP A 485 -37.11 -27.40 -11.51
C ASP A 485 -38.02 -27.88 -12.65
N GLY A 486 -38.38 -29.16 -12.65
CA GLY A 486 -39.17 -29.75 -13.73
C GLY A 486 -38.97 -31.26 -13.84
N TYR A 487 -38.78 -31.78 -15.04
CA TYR A 487 -38.69 -33.22 -15.30
C TYR A 487 -37.47 -33.56 -16.18
N ALA A 488 -36.70 -34.56 -15.76
CA ALA A 488 -35.69 -35.20 -16.58
C ALA A 488 -36.37 -36.14 -17.59
N VAL A 489 -36.12 -35.87 -18.89
CA VAL A 489 -36.79 -36.52 -20.02
C VAL A 489 -35.78 -37.16 -20.97
N ARG A 490 -36.30 -37.94 -21.92
CA ARG A 490 -35.58 -38.35 -23.12
C ARG A 490 -36.00 -37.45 -24.27
N ALA A 491 -35.11 -36.61 -24.78
CA ALA A 491 -35.41 -35.67 -25.85
C ALA A 491 -35.94 -36.38 -27.13
N ALA A 492 -35.48 -37.60 -27.38
CA ALA A 492 -35.94 -38.45 -28.47
C ALA A 492 -37.42 -38.90 -28.38
N ASP A 493 -38.03 -38.83 -27.19
CA ASP A 493 -39.45 -39.19 -27.01
C ASP A 493 -40.39 -38.02 -27.39
N GLY A 494 -39.89 -36.78 -27.39
CA GLY A 494 -40.64 -35.58 -27.77
C GLY A 494 -41.79 -35.20 -26.82
N PRO A 495 -42.75 -34.36 -27.27
CA PRO A 495 -43.93 -33.94 -26.51
C PRO A 495 -44.92 -35.08 -26.20
N GLY A 496 -45.85 -34.81 -25.28
CA GLY A 496 -46.97 -35.67 -24.90
C GLY A 496 -46.84 -36.28 -23.51
N ASP A 497 -47.75 -37.21 -23.24
CA ASP A 497 -48.06 -37.69 -21.88
C ASP A 497 -47.04 -38.78 -21.44
N ARG A 498 -46.53 -38.69 -20.21
CA ARG A 498 -45.43 -39.51 -19.67
C ARG A 498 -45.71 -39.97 -18.25
N PHE A 499 -45.22 -41.16 -17.91
CA PHE A 499 -45.26 -41.68 -16.54
C PHE A 499 -44.09 -41.11 -15.73
N ILE A 500 -44.39 -40.57 -14.55
CA ILE A 500 -43.38 -40.15 -13.58
C ILE A 500 -42.94 -41.39 -12.78
N ILE A 501 -41.65 -41.72 -12.79
CA ILE A 501 -41.10 -42.90 -12.09
C ILE A 501 -40.51 -42.58 -10.70
N GLY A 502 -40.76 -41.37 -10.20
CA GLY A 502 -40.23 -40.84 -8.94
C GLY A 502 -39.58 -39.46 -9.11
N GLU A 503 -38.82 -39.06 -8.11
CA GLU A 503 -38.12 -37.78 -8.04
C GLU A 503 -36.62 -37.97 -7.79
N SER A 504 -35.79 -37.08 -8.31
CA SER A 504 -34.42 -36.86 -7.83
C SER A 504 -34.32 -35.50 -7.13
N GLN A 505 -33.89 -35.56 -5.86
CA GLN A 505 -33.71 -34.41 -4.98
C GLN A 505 -32.22 -34.07 -4.82
N ALA A 506 -31.92 -32.79 -4.58
CA ALA A 506 -30.55 -32.34 -4.35
C ALA A 506 -29.95 -32.96 -3.06
N GLY A 507 -28.96 -33.84 -3.23
CA GLY A 507 -28.25 -34.53 -2.14
C GLY A 507 -28.23 -36.05 -2.27
N GLU A 508 -29.16 -36.64 -3.03
CA GLU A 508 -29.24 -38.08 -3.24
C GLU A 508 -29.02 -38.47 -4.71
N GLN A 509 -28.28 -39.55 -4.95
CA GLN A 509 -28.03 -40.05 -6.30
C GLN A 509 -29.20 -40.96 -6.72
N PRO A 510 -29.95 -40.63 -7.79
CA PRO A 510 -31.06 -41.45 -8.27
C PRO A 510 -30.57 -42.83 -8.72
N THR A 511 -31.31 -43.86 -8.30
CA THR A 511 -31.01 -45.28 -8.55
C THR A 511 -31.81 -45.87 -9.71
N LEU A 512 -32.93 -45.24 -10.08
CA LEU A 512 -33.79 -45.64 -11.20
C LEU A 512 -33.25 -45.10 -12.53
N THR A 513 -33.64 -45.76 -13.63
CA THR A 513 -33.28 -45.38 -15.01
C THR A 513 -34.53 -45.01 -15.78
N VAL A 514 -34.51 -43.86 -16.46
CA VAL A 514 -35.62 -43.35 -17.28
C VAL A 514 -35.65 -44.10 -18.62
N MET A 515 -36.70 -44.89 -18.84
CA MET A 515 -36.94 -45.64 -20.07
C MET A 515 -37.82 -44.82 -21.05
N PRO A 516 -37.91 -45.17 -22.35
CA PRO A 516 -38.84 -44.51 -23.26
C PRO A 516 -40.29 -44.47 -22.75
N GLY A 517 -40.92 -43.30 -22.83
CA GLY A 517 -42.27 -43.02 -22.30
C GLY A 517 -42.32 -42.65 -20.81
N GLN A 518 -41.17 -42.64 -20.12
CA GLN A 518 -41.04 -42.26 -18.71
C GLN A 518 -40.30 -40.93 -18.55
N VAL A 519 -40.51 -40.29 -17.40
CA VAL A 519 -39.77 -39.13 -16.92
C VAL A 519 -39.53 -39.26 -15.40
N MET A 520 -38.61 -38.47 -14.86
CA MET A 520 -38.41 -38.34 -13.41
C MET A 520 -38.50 -36.86 -13.02
N ARG A 521 -39.18 -36.53 -11.93
CA ARG A 521 -39.17 -35.16 -11.40
C ARG A 521 -37.75 -34.80 -10.95
N VAL A 522 -37.29 -33.58 -11.24
CA VAL A 522 -35.98 -33.07 -10.81
C VAL A 522 -36.10 -31.66 -10.26
N THR A 523 -35.32 -31.38 -9.23
CA THR A 523 -35.13 -30.04 -8.66
C THR A 523 -33.81 -29.43 -9.13
N THR A 524 -33.71 -28.11 -9.06
CA THR A 524 -32.53 -27.34 -9.49
C THR A 524 -31.29 -27.79 -8.70
N GLY A 525 -30.26 -28.25 -9.41
CA GLY A 525 -29.05 -28.82 -8.82
C GLY A 525 -29.12 -30.31 -8.43
N ALA A 526 -30.27 -30.97 -8.57
CA ALA A 526 -30.38 -32.41 -8.39
C ALA A 526 -29.65 -33.18 -9.51
N PRO A 527 -29.14 -34.41 -9.26
CA PRO A 527 -28.52 -35.22 -10.30
C PRO A 527 -29.52 -35.71 -11.34
N ILE A 528 -29.11 -35.74 -12.62
CA ILE A 528 -29.91 -36.32 -13.69
C ILE A 528 -29.84 -37.86 -13.61
N PRO A 529 -30.98 -38.58 -13.63
CA PRO A 529 -31.00 -40.04 -13.63
C PRO A 529 -30.45 -40.63 -14.93
N CYS A 530 -29.97 -41.87 -14.84
CA CYS A 530 -29.57 -42.64 -16.02
C CYS A 530 -30.73 -42.73 -17.03
N GLY A 531 -30.41 -42.69 -18.33
CA GLY A 531 -31.38 -42.85 -19.42
C GLY A 531 -32.03 -41.57 -19.92
N ALA A 532 -32.11 -40.52 -19.07
CA ALA A 532 -32.50 -39.17 -19.47
C ALA A 532 -31.32 -38.41 -20.11
N ASP A 533 -31.62 -37.51 -21.04
CA ASP A 533 -30.62 -36.69 -21.76
C ASP A 533 -31.01 -35.21 -21.88
N ALA A 534 -32.13 -34.78 -21.31
CA ALA A 534 -32.62 -33.41 -21.28
C ALA A 534 -33.46 -33.14 -20.02
N VAL A 535 -33.60 -31.88 -19.62
CA VAL A 535 -34.62 -31.45 -18.65
C VAL A 535 -35.66 -30.57 -19.36
N VAL A 536 -36.93 -30.70 -18.98
CA VAL A 536 -38.00 -29.76 -19.34
C VAL A 536 -38.43 -29.06 -18.06
N GLN A 537 -38.36 -27.72 -18.08
CA GLN A 537 -38.79 -26.87 -16.96
C GLN A 537 -40.29 -27.04 -16.68
N VAL A 538 -40.71 -26.89 -15.42
CA VAL A 538 -42.10 -27.14 -15.01
C VAL A 538 -43.13 -26.29 -15.77
N GLU A 539 -42.75 -25.08 -16.20
CA GLU A 539 -43.60 -24.17 -16.97
C GLU A 539 -43.97 -24.68 -18.37
N ASP A 540 -43.20 -25.62 -18.93
CA ASP A 540 -43.45 -26.28 -20.22
C ASP A 540 -44.14 -27.66 -20.05
N THR A 541 -44.86 -27.85 -18.94
CA THR A 541 -45.58 -29.09 -18.62
C THR A 541 -46.98 -28.90 -18.03
N GLU A 542 -47.84 -29.90 -18.17
CA GLU A 542 -49.14 -29.98 -17.47
C GLU A 542 -49.21 -31.26 -16.63
N LEU A 543 -49.42 -31.16 -15.32
CA LEU A 543 -49.67 -32.33 -14.48
C LEU A 543 -51.03 -32.97 -14.84
N LEU A 544 -51.05 -34.28 -15.09
CA LEU A 544 -52.24 -35.01 -15.55
C LEU A 544 -52.85 -35.90 -14.44
N ARG A 545 -52.01 -36.52 -13.61
CA ARG A 545 -52.46 -37.32 -12.46
C ARG A 545 -51.44 -37.27 -11.33
N GLU A 546 -51.96 -37.16 -10.11
CA GLU A 546 -51.29 -37.31 -8.82
C GLU A 546 -51.94 -38.46 -8.02
N SER A 547 -51.35 -38.83 -6.88
CA SER A 547 -51.89 -39.84 -5.96
C SER A 547 -53.17 -39.36 -5.26
N GLU A 548 -53.99 -40.28 -4.72
CA GLU A 548 -55.28 -39.93 -4.07
C GLU A 548 -55.13 -39.04 -2.83
N ASP A 549 -53.93 -38.98 -2.25
CA ASP A 549 -53.53 -38.13 -1.12
C ASP A 549 -52.74 -36.87 -1.55
N GLY A 550 -52.47 -36.68 -2.84
CA GLY A 550 -51.77 -35.51 -3.39
C GLY A 550 -50.30 -35.41 -3.01
N THR A 551 -49.63 -36.54 -2.75
CA THR A 551 -48.22 -36.59 -2.31
C THR A 551 -47.23 -37.01 -3.40
N GLU A 552 -47.66 -37.82 -4.37
CA GLU A 552 -46.84 -38.24 -5.52
C GLU A 552 -47.47 -37.83 -6.85
N GLU A 553 -46.67 -37.21 -7.73
CA GLU A 553 -47.05 -36.96 -9.12
C GLU A 553 -46.83 -38.24 -9.95
N LEU A 554 -47.82 -38.65 -10.76
CA LEU A 554 -47.84 -39.95 -11.44
C LEU A 554 -47.77 -39.84 -12.97
N GLU A 555 -48.44 -38.85 -13.56
CA GLU A 555 -48.44 -38.62 -15.02
C GLU A 555 -48.40 -37.13 -15.34
N VAL A 556 -47.58 -36.75 -16.33
CA VAL A 556 -47.37 -35.37 -16.77
C VAL A 556 -47.33 -35.29 -18.30
N ARG A 557 -47.86 -34.21 -18.88
CA ARG A 557 -47.71 -33.86 -20.30
C ARG A 557 -46.50 -32.96 -20.49
N ILE A 558 -45.58 -33.38 -21.35
CA ILE A 558 -44.51 -32.54 -21.86
C ILE A 558 -45.05 -31.73 -23.04
N LEU A 559 -45.06 -30.39 -22.95
CA LEU A 559 -45.62 -29.53 -24.00
C LEU A 559 -44.64 -29.28 -25.17
N VAL A 560 -43.34 -29.31 -24.89
CA VAL A 560 -42.29 -28.85 -25.82
C VAL A 560 -41.37 -29.98 -26.30
N GLN A 561 -40.82 -29.84 -27.51
CA GLN A 561 -39.78 -30.73 -28.02
C GLN A 561 -38.43 -30.35 -27.41
N ALA A 562 -38.01 -31.09 -26.39
CA ALA A 562 -36.71 -30.94 -25.77
C ALA A 562 -35.54 -31.21 -26.74
N ARG A 563 -34.40 -30.57 -26.49
CA ARG A 563 -33.12 -30.83 -27.18
C ARG A 563 -32.19 -31.62 -26.26
N PRO A 564 -31.41 -32.59 -26.78
CA PRO A 564 -30.39 -33.27 -25.98
C PRO A 564 -29.41 -32.27 -25.35
N GLY A 565 -29.17 -32.42 -24.05
CA GLY A 565 -28.33 -31.55 -23.23
C GLY A 565 -28.97 -30.23 -22.76
N GLN A 566 -30.23 -29.94 -23.08
CA GLN A 566 -30.87 -28.72 -22.56
C GLN A 566 -31.08 -28.80 -21.04
N ASP A 567 -30.89 -27.65 -20.37
CA ASP A 567 -31.06 -27.47 -18.92
C ASP A 567 -30.33 -28.49 -18.04
N ILE A 568 -29.21 -29.04 -18.53
CA ILE A 568 -28.30 -29.92 -17.80
C ILE A 568 -26.90 -29.30 -17.79
N ARG A 569 -26.30 -29.14 -16.62
CA ARG A 569 -24.85 -28.93 -16.46
C ARG A 569 -24.17 -30.30 -16.41
N PRO A 570 -23.42 -30.73 -17.46
CA PRO A 570 -22.72 -32.01 -17.44
C PRO A 570 -21.58 -32.04 -16.42
N ILE A 571 -21.05 -33.24 -16.15
CA ILE A 571 -19.92 -33.44 -15.22
C ILE A 571 -18.73 -32.57 -15.66
N GLY A 572 -18.26 -31.71 -14.76
CA GLY A 572 -17.12 -30.82 -15.02
C GLY A 572 -17.41 -29.70 -16.03
N HIS A 573 -18.67 -29.23 -16.09
CA HIS A 573 -19.06 -28.06 -16.87
C HIS A 573 -18.38 -26.77 -16.40
N ASP A 574 -18.32 -26.56 -15.08
CA ASP A 574 -17.87 -25.30 -14.46
C ASP A 574 -16.41 -25.36 -14.01
N ILE A 575 -15.97 -26.52 -13.50
CA ILE A 575 -14.58 -26.80 -13.09
C ILE A 575 -14.27 -28.27 -13.38
N LYS A 576 -13.11 -28.56 -13.98
CA LYS A 576 -12.66 -29.93 -14.25
C LYS A 576 -11.64 -30.41 -13.23
N ARG A 577 -11.70 -31.70 -12.89
CA ARG A 577 -10.69 -32.36 -12.07
C ARG A 577 -9.31 -32.23 -12.73
N GLY A 578 -8.34 -31.71 -11.98
CA GLY A 578 -6.99 -31.40 -12.44
C GLY A 578 -6.80 -29.97 -12.97
N GLU A 579 -7.85 -29.16 -13.05
CA GLU A 579 -7.78 -27.76 -13.47
C GLU A 579 -7.18 -26.87 -12.37
N CYS A 580 -6.34 -25.90 -12.74
CA CYS A 580 -5.82 -24.89 -11.82
C CYS A 580 -6.87 -23.80 -11.61
N VAL A 581 -7.48 -23.77 -10.42
CA VAL A 581 -8.59 -22.84 -10.10
C VAL A 581 -8.11 -21.51 -9.53
N LEU A 582 -6.94 -21.49 -8.88
CA LEU A 582 -6.27 -20.28 -8.38
C LEU A 582 -4.77 -20.43 -8.59
N ALA A 583 -4.16 -19.44 -9.25
CA ALA A 583 -2.72 -19.44 -9.51
C ALA A 583 -1.92 -18.85 -8.35
N LYS A 584 -0.66 -19.26 -8.22
CA LYS A 584 0.34 -18.61 -7.38
C LYS A 584 0.42 -17.11 -7.70
N GLY A 585 0.48 -16.28 -6.67
CA GLY A 585 0.47 -14.82 -6.79
C GLY A 585 -0.93 -14.19 -6.78
N THR A 586 -2.01 -14.98 -6.77
CA THR A 586 -3.38 -14.45 -6.59
C THR A 586 -3.54 -13.85 -5.19
N HIS A 587 -3.99 -12.60 -5.13
CA HIS A 587 -4.35 -11.90 -3.89
C HIS A 587 -5.84 -12.14 -3.58
N MET A 588 -6.13 -12.87 -2.50
CA MET A 588 -7.43 -13.47 -2.26
C MET A 588 -8.45 -12.52 -1.62
N GLY A 589 -9.61 -12.38 -2.27
CA GLY A 589 -10.82 -11.81 -1.73
C GLY A 589 -11.90 -12.89 -1.46
N PRO A 590 -13.16 -12.50 -1.26
CA PRO A 590 -14.23 -13.43 -0.86
C PRO A 590 -14.51 -14.53 -1.89
N SER A 591 -14.37 -14.21 -3.19
CA SER A 591 -14.58 -15.15 -4.29
C SER A 591 -13.55 -16.28 -4.27
N GLU A 592 -12.29 -15.97 -3.99
CA GLU A 592 -11.18 -16.92 -3.94
C GLU A 592 -11.32 -17.82 -2.71
N ILE A 593 -11.72 -17.28 -1.55
CA ILE A 593 -12.04 -18.06 -0.35
C ILE A 593 -13.24 -19.00 -0.60
N GLY A 594 -14.26 -18.54 -1.33
CA GLY A 594 -15.35 -19.38 -1.79
C GLY A 594 -14.88 -20.52 -2.70
N LEU A 595 -14.03 -20.22 -3.69
CA LEU A 595 -13.50 -21.20 -4.65
C LEU A 595 -12.61 -22.25 -3.98
N LEU A 596 -11.80 -21.87 -2.98
CA LEU A 596 -11.07 -22.82 -2.10
C LEU A 596 -12.02 -23.80 -1.40
N ALA A 597 -13.16 -23.30 -0.88
CA ALA A 597 -14.18 -24.17 -0.29
C ALA A 597 -14.86 -25.07 -1.33
N THR A 598 -15.14 -24.55 -2.54
CA THR A 598 -15.74 -25.31 -3.65
C THR A 598 -14.87 -26.48 -4.10
N VAL A 599 -13.55 -26.31 -4.24
CA VAL A 599 -12.64 -27.44 -4.50
C VAL A 599 -12.25 -28.21 -3.23
N GLY A 600 -12.76 -27.80 -2.06
CA GLY A 600 -12.48 -28.42 -0.76
C GLY A 600 -10.99 -28.47 -0.43
N VAL A 601 -10.27 -27.37 -0.68
CA VAL A 601 -8.86 -27.16 -0.30
C VAL A 601 -8.84 -26.20 0.89
N THR A 602 -8.88 -26.78 2.09
CA THR A 602 -8.96 -26.06 3.37
C THR A 602 -7.60 -25.74 4.00
N GLU A 603 -6.51 -26.13 3.33
CA GLU A 603 -5.13 -25.78 3.68
C GLU A 603 -4.45 -25.15 2.46
N VAL A 604 -3.75 -24.02 2.65
CA VAL A 604 -3.06 -23.28 1.57
C VAL A 604 -1.76 -22.67 2.05
N GLU A 605 -0.71 -22.77 1.23
CA GLU A 605 0.52 -22.00 1.39
C GLU A 605 0.33 -20.56 0.88
N VAL A 606 0.60 -19.59 1.75
CA VAL A 606 0.47 -18.15 1.48
C VAL A 606 1.73 -17.40 1.87
N GLN A 607 1.88 -16.18 1.38
CA GLN A 607 2.91 -15.27 1.87
C GLN A 607 2.58 -14.75 3.28
N LYS A 608 3.62 -14.54 4.09
CA LYS A 608 3.47 -13.93 5.42
C LYS A 608 3.12 -12.45 5.32
N PHE A 609 2.19 -12.00 6.17
CA PHE A 609 2.04 -10.59 6.47
C PHE A 609 3.26 -10.09 7.29
N PRO A 610 3.83 -8.92 6.96
CA PRO A 610 4.86 -8.28 7.79
C PRO A 610 4.30 -7.89 9.16
N VAL A 611 5.09 -8.11 10.22
CA VAL A 611 4.80 -7.53 11.54
C VAL A 611 5.35 -6.12 11.60
N VAL A 612 4.55 -5.15 12.06
CA VAL A 612 4.90 -3.72 12.03
C VAL A 612 4.92 -3.11 13.43
N ALA A 613 6.09 -2.67 13.90
CA ALA A 613 6.23 -1.95 15.16
C ALA A 613 6.09 -0.43 14.95
N VAL A 614 5.37 0.26 15.84
CA VAL A 614 5.14 1.71 15.78
C VAL A 614 5.49 2.38 17.11
N MET A 615 6.34 3.41 17.06
CA MET A 615 6.66 4.31 18.18
C MET A 615 6.42 5.78 17.79
N SER A 616 6.12 6.63 18.77
CA SER A 616 6.24 8.09 18.63
C SER A 616 7.41 8.60 19.45
N THR A 617 8.12 9.62 18.96
CA THR A 617 9.28 10.21 19.64
C THR A 617 9.03 11.71 19.87
N GLY A 618 9.20 12.18 21.10
CA GLY A 618 9.02 13.60 21.43
C GLY A 618 8.87 13.84 22.93
N ASN A 619 9.72 14.67 23.52
CA ASN A 619 9.61 15.06 24.93
C ASN A 619 8.32 15.86 25.23
N GLU A 620 7.66 16.44 24.24
CA GLU A 620 6.37 17.14 24.33
C GLU A 620 5.17 16.18 24.43
N LEU A 621 5.36 14.89 24.19
CA LEU A 621 4.26 13.93 24.09
C LEU A 621 3.75 13.44 25.45
N LEU A 622 2.48 13.06 25.45
CA LEU A 622 1.70 12.34 26.46
C LEU A 622 0.81 11.32 25.74
N ASN A 623 0.32 10.29 26.43
CA ASN A 623 -0.59 9.32 25.82
C ASN A 623 -2.01 9.92 25.61
N PRO A 624 -2.86 9.33 24.75
CA PRO A 624 -4.25 9.77 24.58
C PRO A 624 -5.04 9.84 25.89
N GLU A 625 -4.74 8.97 26.84
CA GLU A 625 -5.40 8.82 28.14
C GLU A 625 -4.96 9.86 29.19
N ASP A 626 -3.79 10.48 29.00
CA ASP A 626 -3.18 11.40 29.97
C ASP A 626 -3.81 12.80 29.91
N ASP A 627 -3.88 13.52 31.04
CA ASP A 627 -4.29 14.93 31.08
C ASP A 627 -3.20 15.89 30.56
N LEU A 628 -3.61 16.95 29.88
CA LEU A 628 -2.66 17.92 29.29
C LEU A 628 -1.92 18.72 30.37
N HIS A 629 -0.66 19.02 30.11
CA HIS A 629 0.21 19.85 30.95
C HIS A 629 0.84 20.98 30.12
N PRO A 630 1.34 22.07 30.73
CA PRO A 630 2.01 23.14 30.01
C PRO A 630 3.17 22.61 29.13
N GLY A 631 3.18 22.98 27.85
CA GLY A 631 4.18 22.51 26.89
C GLY A 631 4.06 21.04 26.47
N LYS A 632 2.91 20.40 26.74
CA LYS A 632 2.62 19.01 26.34
C LYS A 632 1.44 18.91 25.37
N ILE A 633 1.45 17.87 24.54
CA ILE A 633 0.36 17.48 23.63
C ILE A 633 0.16 15.95 23.64
N ARG A 634 -1.03 15.47 23.25
CA ARG A 634 -1.31 14.03 23.15
C ARG A 634 -0.77 13.45 21.83
N ASP A 635 -0.15 12.28 21.93
CA ASP A 635 0.32 11.50 20.79
C ASP A 635 -0.87 10.95 19.99
N SER A 636 -1.07 11.52 18.81
CA SER A 636 -2.10 11.11 17.84
C SER A 636 -1.51 10.29 16.68
N ASN A 637 -0.20 10.28 16.48
CA ASN A 637 0.40 9.66 15.30
C ASN A 637 0.49 8.16 15.44
N ARG A 638 0.95 7.67 16.60
CA ARG A 638 1.02 6.23 16.88
C ARG A 638 -0.34 5.57 16.68
N SER A 639 -1.40 6.13 17.24
CA SER A 639 -2.77 5.63 17.09
C SER A 639 -3.25 5.65 15.62
N THR A 640 -2.99 6.73 14.89
CA THR A 640 -3.46 6.85 13.49
C THR A 640 -2.67 5.94 12.54
N LEU A 641 -1.35 5.81 12.74
CA LEU A 641 -0.49 4.91 11.99
C LEU A 641 -0.88 3.45 12.26
N LEU A 642 -1.04 3.05 13.52
CA LEU A 642 -1.52 1.72 13.90
C LEU A 642 -2.86 1.38 13.23
N ALA A 643 -3.82 2.30 13.27
CA ALA A 643 -5.12 2.11 12.60
C ALA A 643 -4.99 1.95 11.08
N THR A 644 -4.17 2.78 10.41
CA THR A 644 -3.92 2.69 8.95
C THR A 644 -3.32 1.34 8.56
N ILE A 645 -2.43 0.79 9.40
CA ILE A 645 -1.77 -0.51 9.15
C ILE A 645 -2.75 -1.66 9.41
N GLN A 646 -3.61 -1.54 10.43
CA GLN A 646 -4.66 -2.50 10.77
C GLN A 646 -5.80 -2.54 9.73
N GLU A 647 -6.13 -1.41 9.10
CA GLU A 647 -7.11 -1.33 8.00
C GLU A 647 -6.68 -2.18 6.78
N HIS A 648 -5.37 -2.33 6.55
CA HIS A 648 -4.81 -3.25 5.57
C HIS A 648 -4.57 -4.68 6.09
N GLY A 649 -5.01 -5.01 7.31
CA GLY A 649 -4.95 -6.36 7.88
C GLY A 649 -3.60 -6.78 8.48
N TYR A 650 -2.61 -5.89 8.53
CA TYR A 650 -1.27 -6.23 9.03
C TYR A 650 -1.19 -6.29 10.57
N PRO A 651 -0.47 -7.27 11.15
CA PRO A 651 -0.27 -7.36 12.60
C PRO A 651 0.67 -6.26 13.12
N THR A 652 0.17 -5.46 14.07
CA THR A 652 0.90 -4.31 14.64
C THR A 652 1.43 -4.53 16.05
N ILE A 653 2.58 -3.93 16.36
CA ILE A 653 3.14 -3.81 17.72
C ILE A 653 3.21 -2.33 18.10
N ASN A 654 2.66 -1.99 19.27
CA ASN A 654 2.73 -0.64 19.85
C ASN A 654 3.92 -0.58 20.81
N LEU A 655 4.93 0.26 20.50
CA LEU A 655 6.14 0.45 21.32
C LEU A 655 6.07 1.70 22.23
N GLY A 656 4.93 2.40 22.27
CA GLY A 656 4.76 3.55 23.16
C GLY A 656 5.34 4.87 22.64
N ILE A 657 5.61 5.76 23.60
CA ILE A 657 6.25 7.07 23.42
C ILE A 657 7.69 6.95 23.93
N VAL A 658 8.64 7.45 23.16
CA VAL A 658 10.08 7.43 23.48
C VAL A 658 10.60 8.87 23.63
N GLY A 659 11.43 9.12 24.64
CA GLY A 659 12.02 10.44 24.87
C GLY A 659 13.11 10.80 23.85
N ASP A 660 13.37 12.10 23.63
CA ASP A 660 14.44 12.54 22.73
C ASP A 660 15.82 12.41 23.42
N ASN A 661 16.32 11.19 23.56
CA ASN A 661 17.70 10.88 23.93
C ASN A 661 18.19 9.61 23.21
N PRO A 662 19.49 9.46 22.93
CA PRO A 662 20.00 8.33 22.15
C PRO A 662 19.73 6.96 22.77
N ASP A 663 19.86 6.82 24.09
CA ASP A 663 19.79 5.53 24.78
C ASP A 663 18.37 4.93 24.75
N ASP A 664 17.34 5.73 25.04
CA ASP A 664 15.94 5.29 24.95
C ASP A 664 15.54 4.97 23.50
N LEU A 665 15.98 5.79 22.54
CA LEU A 665 15.73 5.55 21.10
C LEU A 665 16.38 4.24 20.64
N LEU A 666 17.65 4.01 20.99
CA LEU A 666 18.38 2.78 20.67
C LEU A 666 17.72 1.56 21.30
N SER A 667 17.26 1.67 22.56
CA SER A 667 16.55 0.61 23.28
C SER A 667 15.24 0.23 22.57
N ALA A 668 14.39 1.22 22.27
CA ALA A 668 13.10 1.01 21.60
C ALA A 668 13.25 0.49 20.16
N LEU A 669 14.29 0.94 19.43
CA LEU A 669 14.58 0.44 18.08
C LEU A 669 15.04 -1.03 18.11
N ASN A 670 15.92 -1.41 19.05
CA ASN A 670 16.32 -2.81 19.23
C ASN A 670 15.14 -3.71 19.62
N GLU A 671 14.23 -3.22 20.48
CA GLU A 671 13.00 -3.96 20.79
C GLU A 671 12.15 -4.19 19.52
N GLY A 672 11.95 -3.14 18.71
CA GLY A 672 11.26 -3.21 17.43
C GLY A 672 11.90 -4.21 16.45
N ILE A 673 13.22 -4.13 16.25
CA ILE A 673 14.00 -5.03 15.40
C ILE A 673 13.84 -6.51 15.82
N SER A 674 13.81 -6.78 17.12
CA SER A 674 13.67 -8.14 17.65
C SER A 674 12.25 -8.72 17.55
N ARG A 675 11.23 -7.87 17.33
CA ARG A 675 9.80 -8.24 17.38
C ARG A 675 9.02 -8.06 16.08
N ALA A 676 9.51 -7.24 15.15
CA ALA A 676 8.81 -6.83 13.93
C ALA A 676 9.73 -6.86 12.70
N ASP A 677 9.15 -6.83 11.50
CA ASP A 677 9.88 -6.79 10.21
C ASP A 677 10.01 -5.37 9.67
N VAL A 678 9.07 -4.51 10.04
CA VAL A 678 9.08 -3.08 9.78
C VAL A 678 8.98 -2.32 11.09
N ILE A 679 9.81 -1.28 11.25
CA ILE A 679 9.75 -0.35 12.37
C ILE A 679 9.39 1.02 11.83
N ILE A 680 8.38 1.66 12.43
CA ILE A 680 7.91 2.99 12.08
C ILE A 680 8.08 3.90 13.29
N THR A 681 8.72 5.05 13.08
CA THR A 681 8.79 6.12 14.08
C THR A 681 8.05 7.36 13.60
N SER A 682 7.61 8.20 14.54
CA SER A 682 7.01 9.50 14.26
C SER A 682 7.64 10.57 15.17
N GLY A 683 8.51 11.41 14.59
CA GLY A 683 9.26 12.46 15.30
C GLY A 683 10.77 12.34 15.12
N GLY A 684 11.55 13.25 15.72
CA GLY A 684 13.02 13.15 15.77
C GLY A 684 13.79 13.26 14.45
N VAL A 685 13.14 13.66 13.34
CA VAL A 685 13.68 13.57 11.96
C VAL A 685 14.01 14.91 11.27
N SER A 686 13.83 16.06 11.92
CA SER A 686 14.01 17.38 11.29
C SER A 686 15.48 17.86 11.38
N MET A 687 15.70 19.14 11.72
CA MET A 687 17.01 19.77 11.94
C MET A 687 17.17 20.31 13.39
N GLY A 688 16.38 19.81 14.33
CA GLY A 688 16.42 20.19 15.74
C GLY A 688 17.68 19.69 16.44
N GLU A 689 18.09 20.40 17.49
CA GLU A 689 19.23 19.96 18.33
C GLU A 689 18.95 18.65 19.06
N LYS A 690 17.68 18.30 19.27
CA LYS A 690 17.22 17.02 19.85
C LYS A 690 16.83 15.95 18.81
N ASP A 691 16.96 16.23 17.51
CA ASP A 691 16.68 15.24 16.47
C ASP A 691 17.83 14.23 16.39
N TYR A 692 17.83 13.27 17.33
CA TYR A 692 18.87 12.24 17.45
C TYR A 692 18.63 11.02 16.57
N LEU A 693 17.40 10.77 16.12
CA LEU A 693 17.02 9.49 15.51
C LEU A 693 17.87 9.12 14.29
N LYS A 694 18.16 10.09 13.40
CA LYS A 694 19.05 9.88 12.24
C LYS A 694 20.48 9.50 12.65
N GLN A 695 20.96 10.03 13.77
CA GLN A 695 22.28 9.72 14.32
C GLN A 695 22.28 8.31 14.94
N VAL A 696 21.22 7.92 15.66
CA VAL A 696 21.08 6.58 16.26
C VAL A 696 20.98 5.49 15.18
N LEU A 697 20.27 5.76 14.09
CA LEU A 697 20.18 4.83 12.95
C LEU A 697 21.54 4.60 12.28
N ASP A 698 22.28 5.66 11.98
CA ASP A 698 23.57 5.61 11.27
C ASP A 698 24.73 5.13 12.16
N ILE A 699 24.91 5.74 13.34
CA ILE A 699 26.08 5.53 14.19
C ILE A 699 25.90 4.36 15.16
N ASP A 700 24.73 4.21 15.78
CA ASP A 700 24.54 3.28 16.91
C ASP A 700 23.90 1.95 16.50
N LEU A 701 23.10 1.94 15.42
CA LEU A 701 22.50 0.74 14.82
C LEU A 701 23.19 0.27 13.53
N HIS A 702 24.01 1.12 12.90
CA HIS A 702 24.63 0.86 11.59
C HIS A 702 23.62 0.53 10.47
N ALA A 703 22.42 1.11 10.53
CA ALA A 703 21.38 0.98 9.52
C ALA A 703 21.69 1.88 8.30
N GLN A 704 21.60 1.32 7.10
CA GLN A 704 21.83 2.06 5.86
C GLN A 704 20.66 3.01 5.60
N ILE A 705 20.87 4.32 5.83
CA ILE A 705 19.91 5.37 5.47
C ILE A 705 19.99 5.63 3.96
N HIS A 706 18.92 5.32 3.23
CA HIS A 706 18.85 5.50 1.77
C HIS A 706 18.46 6.92 1.38
N PHE A 707 17.57 7.55 2.14
CA PHE A 707 17.29 8.98 2.06
C PHE A 707 16.83 9.53 3.41
N GLY A 708 17.17 10.81 3.66
CA GLY A 708 16.76 11.54 4.86
C GLY A 708 15.90 12.79 4.58
N ARG A 709 15.62 13.10 3.31
CA ARG A 709 14.74 14.21 2.86
C ARG A 709 14.11 13.87 1.50
N VAL A 710 12.83 14.21 1.33
CA VAL A 710 12.07 14.02 0.07
C VAL A 710 11.44 15.33 -0.40
N PHE A 711 11.49 15.62 -1.70
CA PHE A 711 10.92 16.81 -2.33
C PHE A 711 9.39 16.68 -2.48
N MET A 712 8.66 16.85 -1.38
CA MET A 712 7.21 16.69 -1.31
C MET A 712 6.55 17.60 -0.27
N LYS A 713 5.23 17.78 -0.38
CA LYS A 713 4.39 18.46 0.60
C LYS A 713 3.11 17.65 0.89
N PRO A 714 2.72 17.45 2.16
CA PRO A 714 3.61 17.39 3.32
C PRO A 714 4.63 16.22 3.18
N GLY A 715 5.65 16.17 4.05
CA GLY A 715 6.56 15.00 4.11
C GLY A 715 8.06 15.26 4.00
N LEU A 716 8.52 16.52 3.88
CA LEU A 716 9.93 16.85 3.62
C LEU A 716 11.01 16.09 4.44
N PRO A 717 10.91 15.87 5.77
CA PRO A 717 11.95 15.19 6.54
C PRO A 717 11.84 13.65 6.58
N THR A 718 10.92 13.06 5.81
CA THR A 718 10.73 11.59 5.74
C THR A 718 12.04 10.89 5.43
N THR A 719 12.30 9.82 6.17
CA THR A 719 13.57 9.11 6.19
C THR A 719 13.33 7.61 6.10
N PHE A 720 14.09 6.93 5.26
CA PHE A 720 14.00 5.48 5.05
C PHE A 720 15.39 4.85 5.19
N ALA A 721 15.45 3.76 5.96
CA ALA A 721 16.66 3.00 6.19
C ALA A 721 16.39 1.49 6.18
N THR A 722 17.43 0.70 5.92
CA THR A 722 17.39 -0.76 6.06
C THR A 722 18.48 -1.25 6.99
N LEU A 723 18.18 -2.29 7.76
CA LEU A 723 19.14 -2.97 8.62
C LEU A 723 19.07 -4.48 8.34
N ASP A 724 20.21 -5.08 7.99
CA ASP A 724 20.31 -6.51 7.71
C ASP A 724 20.82 -7.27 8.95
N THR A 725 19.93 -8.00 9.62
CA THR A 725 20.18 -8.71 10.90
C THR A 725 19.88 -10.20 10.77
N ASP A 726 20.76 -11.09 11.24
CA ASP A 726 20.57 -12.55 11.24
C ASP A 726 20.17 -13.14 9.87
N GLY A 727 20.58 -12.49 8.77
CA GLY A 727 20.24 -12.88 7.39
C GLY A 727 18.86 -12.40 6.91
N ALA A 728 18.15 -11.59 7.69
CA ALA A 728 16.87 -10.98 7.34
C ALA A 728 16.97 -9.44 7.27
N ARG A 729 16.39 -8.85 6.23
CA ARG A 729 16.31 -7.39 6.07
C ARG A 729 15.13 -6.83 6.86
N LYS A 730 15.40 -5.87 7.73
CA LYS A 730 14.41 -5.05 8.45
C LYS A 730 14.30 -3.67 7.79
N LEU A 731 13.07 -3.16 7.70
CA LEU A 731 12.81 -1.83 7.14
C LEU A 731 12.53 -0.83 8.26
N ILE A 732 13.08 0.37 8.16
CA ILE A 732 12.87 1.44 9.14
C ILE A 732 12.37 2.70 8.42
N PHE A 733 11.14 3.11 8.75
CA PHE A 733 10.51 4.33 8.25
C PHE A 733 10.43 5.35 9.39
N ALA A 734 11.21 6.42 9.29
CA ALA A 734 11.19 7.51 10.27
C ALA A 734 10.41 8.69 9.68
N LEU A 735 9.17 8.87 10.16
CA LEU A 735 8.15 9.75 9.61
C LEU A 735 8.09 11.10 10.34
N PRO A 736 7.57 12.17 9.71
CA PRO A 736 7.48 13.49 10.33
C PRO A 736 6.48 13.51 11.51
N GLY A 737 6.93 13.93 12.69
CA GLY A 737 6.15 13.86 13.95
C GLY A 737 5.53 15.18 14.44
N ASN A 738 5.07 15.14 15.69
CA ASN A 738 4.13 16.10 16.27
C ASN A 738 4.76 17.38 16.84
N PHE A 739 5.47 18.11 15.99
CA PHE A 739 6.24 19.30 16.38
C PHE A 739 5.44 20.37 17.15
N THR A 740 6.05 21.00 18.15
CA THR A 740 5.63 22.34 18.62
C THR A 740 6.84 23.26 18.80
N TYR A 741 6.70 24.48 18.28
CA TYR A 741 7.49 25.71 18.48
C TYR A 741 8.88 25.64 19.16
N ARG A 742 9.89 26.25 18.51
CA ARG A 742 11.12 26.69 19.18
C ARG A 742 11.10 28.19 19.38
N ASP A 743 11.35 28.62 20.60
CA ASP A 743 11.52 30.03 20.93
C ASP A 743 12.74 30.62 20.18
N THR A 744 12.55 31.79 19.57
CA THR A 744 13.57 32.47 18.77
C THR A 744 13.70 33.90 19.25
N GLY A 745 14.52 34.09 20.28
CA GLY A 745 15.01 35.39 20.72
C GLY A 745 15.85 36.04 19.62
N ALA A 746 15.18 36.80 18.75
CA ALA A 746 15.76 37.52 17.63
C ALA A 746 15.08 38.89 17.49
N THR A 747 15.42 39.81 18.38
CA THR A 747 14.92 41.20 18.35
C THR A 747 15.50 41.94 17.15
N LEU A 748 14.80 41.91 16.02
CA LEU A 748 15.04 42.83 14.91
C LEU A 748 14.23 44.11 15.13
N LEU A 749 14.94 45.22 15.24
CA LEU A 749 14.38 46.55 15.38
C LEU A 749 14.06 47.11 13.98
N GLU A 750 12.78 47.13 13.60
CA GLU A 750 12.30 48.01 12.54
C GLU A 750 11.68 49.26 13.17
N THR A 751 12.34 50.40 12.96
CA THR A 751 11.89 51.70 13.47
C THR A 751 10.90 52.35 12.50
N VAL A 752 9.63 52.42 12.90
CA VAL A 752 8.58 53.24 12.26
C VAL A 752 8.31 54.46 13.15
N PRO A 753 8.26 55.70 12.61
CA PRO A 753 8.12 56.90 13.41
C PRO A 753 6.72 57.10 14.03
N LEU A 754 6.74 57.76 15.17
CA LEU A 754 5.68 58.05 16.15
C LEU A 754 4.34 58.61 15.61
N SER A 755 3.26 58.24 16.30
CA SER A 755 2.15 59.15 16.65
C SER A 755 1.52 58.71 17.99
N ASP A 756 1.28 59.64 18.90
CA ASP A 756 1.03 59.33 20.32
C ASP A 756 -0.39 58.80 20.66
N SER A 757 -0.45 57.78 21.51
CA SER A 757 -1.38 57.68 22.66
C SER A 757 -1.18 56.39 23.47
N GLU A 758 -1.35 56.47 24.78
CA GLU A 758 -1.17 55.37 25.73
C GLU A 758 -2.39 54.41 25.74
N ALA A 759 -2.34 53.14 26.16
CA ALA A 759 -1.29 52.12 26.31
C ALA A 759 -1.94 50.91 27.04
N SER A 760 -2.82 50.15 26.38
CA SER A 760 -3.44 48.95 26.97
C SER A 760 -3.63 47.79 25.99
N ARG A 761 -2.65 47.58 25.10
CA ARG A 761 -2.60 46.40 24.21
C ARG A 761 -1.45 45.49 24.62
N LEU A 762 -1.79 44.35 25.22
CA LEU A 762 -0.85 43.24 25.42
C LEU A 762 -0.33 42.76 24.05
N PRO A 763 0.96 42.40 23.92
CA PRO A 763 1.48 41.86 22.67
C PRO A 763 0.85 40.48 22.41
N VAL A 764 0.02 40.39 21.37
CA VAL A 764 -0.52 39.12 20.89
C VAL A 764 0.62 38.36 20.23
N SER A 765 1.10 37.31 20.88
CA SER A 765 2.10 36.42 20.32
C SER A 765 1.54 35.68 19.08
N PRO A 766 2.37 35.41 18.06
CA PRO A 766 1.93 34.60 16.93
C PRO A 766 1.54 33.19 17.41
N PRO A 767 0.48 32.58 16.85
CA PRO A 767 0.00 31.29 17.31
C PRO A 767 1.08 30.20 17.15
N PRO A 768 1.14 29.21 18.06
CA PRO A 768 2.19 28.20 18.05
C PRO A 768 2.15 27.40 16.75
N ARG A 769 3.30 27.35 16.04
CA ARG A 769 3.51 26.44 14.92
C ARG A 769 3.52 25.01 15.45
N GLY A 770 2.34 24.40 15.38
CA GLY A 770 2.05 23.10 15.98
C GLY A 770 2.36 21.91 15.09
N SER A 771 1.68 20.81 15.44
CA SER A 771 1.94 19.42 15.09
C SER A 771 2.07 19.12 13.58
N ASN A 772 2.43 17.89 13.18
CA ASN A 772 2.42 17.47 11.77
C ASN A 772 1.78 16.09 11.51
N PRO A 773 0.63 15.74 12.14
CA PRO A 773 0.07 14.39 12.08
C PRO A 773 -0.38 14.00 10.66
N VAL A 774 -0.78 14.98 9.86
CA VAL A 774 -1.15 14.77 8.45
C VAL A 774 0.06 14.27 7.64
N SER A 775 1.27 14.74 7.97
CA SER A 775 2.50 14.31 7.30
C SER A 775 2.78 12.82 7.52
N ALA A 776 2.56 12.33 8.74
CA ALA A 776 2.78 10.92 9.07
C ALA A 776 1.81 10.01 8.29
N VAL A 777 0.52 10.35 8.23
CA VAL A 777 -0.48 9.53 7.52
C VAL A 777 -0.27 9.54 6.00
N VAL A 778 0.05 10.70 5.42
CA VAL A 778 0.37 10.84 3.98
C VAL A 778 1.60 10.02 3.61
N THR A 779 2.67 10.10 4.40
CA THR A 779 3.93 9.39 4.10
C THR A 779 3.86 7.89 4.41
N CYS A 780 3.02 7.49 5.37
CA CYS A 780 2.64 6.09 5.56
C CYS A 780 1.93 5.52 4.32
N ASN A 781 0.91 6.22 3.82
CA ASN A 781 0.18 5.82 2.62
C ASN A 781 1.09 5.75 1.38
N LEU A 782 1.98 6.72 1.19
CA LEU A 782 2.84 6.79 0.00
C LEU A 782 4.03 5.82 -0.01
N PHE A 783 4.61 5.48 1.15
CA PHE A 783 5.82 4.66 1.24
C PHE A 783 5.64 3.35 2.00
N VAL A 784 5.02 3.41 3.19
CA VAL A 784 4.88 2.24 4.07
C VAL A 784 3.90 1.23 3.47
N ILE A 785 2.69 1.66 3.08
CA ILE A 785 1.67 0.73 2.58
C ILE A 785 2.13 -0.03 1.31
N PRO A 786 2.75 0.60 0.29
CA PRO A 786 3.36 -0.12 -0.82
C PRO A 786 4.48 -1.07 -0.41
N ALA A 787 5.32 -0.71 0.57
CA ALA A 787 6.33 -1.64 1.10
C ALA A 787 5.67 -2.87 1.76
N LEU A 788 4.66 -2.69 2.62
CA LEU A 788 3.95 -3.80 3.26
C LEU A 788 3.24 -4.71 2.23
N ARG A 789 2.66 -4.12 1.17
CA ARG A 789 2.07 -4.85 0.02
C ARG A 789 3.11 -5.71 -0.70
N LYS A 790 4.34 -5.20 -0.91
CA LYS A 790 5.43 -5.99 -1.50
C LYS A 790 5.94 -7.08 -0.54
N MET A 791 6.01 -6.80 0.76
CA MET A 791 6.43 -7.78 1.77
C MET A 791 5.49 -8.99 1.84
N GLN A 792 4.18 -8.78 1.73
CA GLN A 792 3.21 -9.89 1.57
C GLN A 792 3.13 -10.47 0.15
N GLY A 793 4.01 -10.06 -0.77
CA GLY A 793 4.14 -10.64 -2.10
C GLY A 793 3.07 -10.25 -3.13
N ILE A 794 2.35 -9.13 -2.97
CA ILE A 794 1.53 -8.60 -4.08
C ILE A 794 2.47 -8.25 -5.25
N LEU A 795 2.14 -8.76 -6.44
CA LEU A 795 2.94 -8.62 -7.66
C LEU A 795 3.10 -7.16 -8.11
N ASP A 796 2.02 -6.38 -8.05
CA ASP A 796 2.06 -4.92 -8.20
C ASP A 796 1.67 -4.24 -6.88
N PRO A 797 2.64 -3.84 -6.04
CA PRO A 797 2.37 -3.25 -4.73
C PRO A 797 1.94 -1.77 -4.79
N ARG A 798 1.88 -1.16 -5.97
CA ARG A 798 1.57 0.28 -6.14
C ARG A 798 0.15 0.62 -5.65
N PRO A 799 -0.11 1.88 -5.27
CA PRO A 799 -1.46 2.33 -4.96
C PRO A 799 -2.29 2.52 -6.23
N THR A 800 -3.61 2.35 -6.12
CA THR A 800 -4.54 2.68 -7.20
C THR A 800 -4.58 4.20 -7.37
N ILE A 801 -4.31 4.69 -8.57
CA ILE A 801 -4.45 6.09 -8.95
C ILE A 801 -5.61 6.19 -9.94
N ILE A 802 -6.52 7.13 -9.72
CA ILE A 802 -7.65 7.43 -10.61
C ILE A 802 -7.63 8.89 -11.05
N LYS A 803 -8.25 9.17 -12.20
CA LYS A 803 -8.49 10.54 -12.66
C LYS A 803 -9.77 11.10 -12.01
N ALA A 804 -9.73 12.34 -11.52
CA ALA A 804 -10.88 13.02 -10.91
C ALA A 804 -10.92 14.51 -11.28
N ARG A 805 -12.10 15.12 -11.24
CA ARG A 805 -12.32 16.56 -11.46
C ARG A 805 -12.13 17.36 -10.17
N LEU A 806 -11.34 18.44 -10.20
CA LEU A 806 -11.20 19.33 -9.03
C LEU A 806 -12.53 20.03 -8.70
N SER A 807 -13.00 19.96 -7.44
CA SER A 807 -14.23 20.65 -7.00
C SER A 807 -14.12 22.18 -6.93
N CYS A 808 -12.89 22.68 -6.82
CA CYS A 808 -12.52 24.07 -6.56
C CYS A 808 -11.09 24.32 -7.04
N ASP A 809 -10.73 25.58 -7.26
CA ASP A 809 -9.38 25.96 -7.68
C ASP A 809 -8.35 25.67 -6.56
N VAL A 810 -7.13 25.31 -6.94
CA VAL A 810 -6.03 24.95 -6.02
C VAL A 810 -4.71 25.57 -6.48
N LYS A 811 -4.11 26.41 -5.63
CA LYS A 811 -2.79 27.01 -5.90
C LYS A 811 -1.67 25.99 -5.62
N LEU A 812 -0.70 25.91 -6.54
CA LEU A 812 0.38 24.92 -6.49
C LEU A 812 1.55 25.39 -5.61
N ASP A 813 2.18 24.45 -4.90
CA ASP A 813 3.43 24.65 -4.16
C ASP A 813 4.64 24.36 -5.07
N PRO A 814 5.83 24.95 -4.84
CA PRO A 814 7.04 24.56 -5.59
C PRO A 814 7.45 23.08 -5.48
N ARG A 815 6.79 22.28 -4.62
CA ARG A 815 6.92 20.82 -4.53
C ARG A 815 5.60 20.15 -4.95
N PRO A 816 5.62 18.90 -5.44
CA PRO A 816 4.39 18.12 -5.59
C PRO A 816 3.66 18.04 -4.24
N GLU A 817 2.35 18.32 -4.26
CA GLU A 817 1.52 18.38 -3.06
C GLU A 817 0.47 17.27 -3.01
N TYR A 818 0.55 16.47 -1.95
CA TYR A 818 -0.39 15.43 -1.61
C TYR A 818 -1.50 16.05 -0.76
N HIS A 819 -2.60 16.39 -1.41
CA HIS A 819 -3.72 17.16 -0.85
C HIS A 819 -4.92 16.24 -0.57
N ARG A 820 -5.50 16.31 0.62
CA ARG A 820 -6.56 15.36 1.03
C ARG A 820 -7.92 15.71 0.41
N CYS A 821 -8.57 14.71 -0.17
CA CYS A 821 -9.88 14.88 -0.78
C CYS A 821 -10.87 13.77 -0.43
N ILE A 822 -12.14 14.11 -0.60
CA ILE A 822 -13.26 13.17 -0.69
C ILE A 822 -13.57 13.01 -2.18
N LEU A 823 -13.40 11.81 -2.71
CA LEU A 823 -13.87 11.39 -4.03
C LEU A 823 -15.36 11.10 -3.96
N THR A 824 -16.13 11.59 -4.95
CA THR A 824 -17.57 11.35 -5.05
C THR A 824 -17.97 11.25 -6.51
N TRP A 825 -18.70 10.18 -6.87
CA TRP A 825 -19.31 10.04 -8.19
C TRP A 825 -20.68 10.72 -8.21
N HIS A 826 -20.91 11.54 -9.23
CA HIS A 826 -22.24 12.05 -9.53
C HIS A 826 -22.94 11.13 -10.53
N HIS A 827 -24.26 11.09 -10.46
CA HIS A 827 -25.07 10.32 -11.42
C HIS A 827 -24.82 10.81 -12.85
N GLN A 828 -24.63 9.88 -13.78
CA GLN A 828 -24.30 10.13 -15.21
C GLN A 828 -22.96 10.83 -15.50
N GLU A 829 -22.11 11.15 -14.53
CA GLU A 829 -20.75 11.64 -14.80
C GLU A 829 -19.71 10.50 -14.88
N PRO A 830 -18.81 10.49 -15.88
CA PRO A 830 -17.82 9.42 -16.06
C PRO A 830 -16.58 9.55 -15.16
N LEU A 831 -16.37 10.72 -14.52
CA LEU A 831 -15.27 10.98 -13.60
C LEU A 831 -15.82 11.39 -12.23
N PRO A 832 -15.21 10.94 -11.12
CA PRO A 832 -15.53 11.47 -9.80
C PRO A 832 -15.10 12.93 -9.69
N TRP A 833 -15.78 13.68 -8.83
CA TRP A 833 -15.28 14.94 -8.29
C TRP A 833 -14.42 14.67 -7.06
N ALA A 834 -13.29 15.35 -6.97
CA ALA A 834 -12.40 15.33 -5.82
C ALA A 834 -12.59 16.63 -5.02
N GLN A 835 -13.27 16.51 -3.87
CA GLN A 835 -13.53 17.63 -2.97
C GLN A 835 -12.42 17.80 -1.95
N SER A 836 -11.76 18.96 -1.96
CA SER A 836 -10.79 19.37 -0.94
C SER A 836 -11.39 19.30 0.47
N THR A 837 -10.69 18.68 1.44
CA THR A 837 -11.08 18.69 2.86
C THR A 837 -10.84 20.04 3.58
N GLY A 838 -10.70 21.13 2.82
CA GLY A 838 -10.50 22.49 3.31
C GLY A 838 -9.02 22.83 3.49
N ASN A 839 -8.67 23.44 4.63
CA ASN A 839 -7.31 23.91 4.90
C ASN A 839 -6.33 22.73 5.08
N GLN A 840 -5.27 22.72 4.28
CA GLN A 840 -4.31 21.62 4.14
C GLN A 840 -3.02 21.76 4.98
N MET A 841 -2.99 22.66 5.99
CA MET A 841 -1.87 22.72 6.92
C MET A 841 -1.56 21.33 7.51
N SER A 842 -0.29 20.93 7.49
CA SER A 842 0.17 19.62 7.97
C SER A 842 -0.14 19.33 9.44
N SER A 843 -0.45 20.37 10.22
CA SER A 843 -0.93 20.32 11.61
C SER A 843 -2.40 19.96 11.77
N ARG A 844 -3.23 20.17 10.74
CA ARG A 844 -4.68 20.09 10.82
C ARG A 844 -5.17 18.67 10.53
N LEU A 845 -5.08 17.78 11.51
CA LEU A 845 -5.56 16.38 11.40
C LEU A 845 -7.03 16.27 10.96
N MET A 846 -7.86 17.28 11.24
CA MET A 846 -9.23 17.40 10.71
C MET A 846 -9.33 17.34 9.17
N SER A 847 -8.25 17.62 8.43
CA SER A 847 -8.19 17.45 6.97
C SER A 847 -8.12 15.98 6.51
N MET A 848 -7.88 15.03 7.41
CA MET A 848 -8.01 13.59 7.15
C MET A 848 -9.43 13.07 7.35
N ARG A 849 -10.33 13.81 8.01
CA ARG A 849 -11.68 13.34 8.32
C ARG A 849 -12.44 13.05 7.02
N SER A 850 -12.88 11.81 6.86
CA SER A 850 -13.61 11.31 5.68
C SER A 850 -12.84 11.40 4.35
N ALA A 851 -11.52 11.61 4.38
CA ALA A 851 -10.69 11.59 3.17
C ALA A 851 -10.47 10.15 2.70
N ASN A 852 -10.93 9.83 1.49
CA ASN A 852 -10.72 8.53 0.82
C ASN A 852 -9.69 8.62 -0.33
N GLY A 853 -9.21 9.83 -0.66
CA GLY A 853 -8.16 10.07 -1.65
C GLY A 853 -7.13 11.12 -1.26
N LEU A 854 -5.95 11.04 -1.89
CA LEU A 854 -4.94 12.10 -1.95
C LEU A 854 -4.79 12.56 -3.39
N LEU A 855 -5.19 13.81 -3.67
CA LEU A 855 -4.82 14.51 -4.90
C LEU A 855 -3.29 14.54 -5.03
N MET A 856 -2.79 14.22 -6.22
CA MET A 856 -1.37 14.24 -6.57
C MET A 856 -1.09 15.50 -7.38
N LEU A 857 -1.00 16.65 -6.70
CA LEU A 857 -0.82 17.95 -7.36
C LEU A 857 0.62 18.09 -7.87
N PRO A 858 0.83 18.55 -9.12
CA PRO A 858 2.17 18.78 -9.65
C PRO A 858 2.87 19.95 -8.91
N PRO A 859 4.22 20.02 -8.95
CA PRO A 859 4.90 21.23 -8.51
C PRO A 859 4.51 22.43 -9.37
N LYS A 860 4.43 23.61 -8.76
CA LYS A 860 4.30 24.89 -9.45
C LYS A 860 5.42 25.04 -10.49
N THR A 861 5.07 25.55 -11.67
CA THR A 861 6.00 26.09 -12.68
C THR A 861 5.76 27.59 -12.87
N GLU A 862 6.50 28.24 -13.77
CA GLU A 862 6.24 29.63 -14.19
C GLU A 862 4.84 29.75 -14.82
N GLN A 863 4.51 28.81 -15.74
CA GLN A 863 3.23 28.75 -16.46
C GLN A 863 2.07 28.22 -15.59
N TYR A 864 2.25 27.10 -14.88
CA TYR A 864 1.21 26.49 -14.05
C TYR A 864 1.38 26.86 -12.57
N VAL A 865 0.64 27.90 -12.15
CA VAL A 865 0.67 28.47 -10.80
C VAL A 865 -0.50 27.97 -9.93
N GLU A 866 -1.63 27.66 -10.55
CA GLU A 866 -2.82 27.11 -9.94
C GLU A 866 -3.54 26.18 -10.94
N LEU A 867 -4.39 25.31 -10.42
CA LEU A 867 -5.29 24.45 -11.18
C LEU A 867 -6.73 24.86 -10.90
N HIS A 868 -7.60 24.74 -11.90
CA HIS A 868 -8.96 25.26 -11.88
C HIS A 868 -10.03 24.18 -11.63
N LYS A 869 -11.18 24.60 -11.12
CA LYS A 869 -12.36 23.75 -10.94
C LYS A 869 -12.75 23.05 -12.25
N GLY A 870 -12.92 21.74 -12.19
CA GLY A 870 -13.28 20.89 -13.33
C GLY A 870 -12.10 20.29 -14.08
N GLU A 871 -10.87 20.78 -13.86
CA GLU A 871 -9.66 20.17 -14.41
C GLU A 871 -9.43 18.76 -13.84
N VAL A 872 -8.80 17.91 -14.66
CA VAL A 872 -8.63 16.48 -14.37
C VAL A 872 -7.26 16.23 -13.77
N VAL A 873 -7.24 15.77 -12.51
CA VAL A 873 -6.03 15.49 -11.72
C VAL A 873 -5.95 14.02 -11.34
N ASP A 874 -4.74 13.56 -11.02
CA ASP A 874 -4.50 12.24 -10.44
C ASP A 874 -4.84 12.22 -8.95
N VAL A 875 -5.48 11.14 -8.51
CA VAL A 875 -5.86 10.91 -7.12
C VAL A 875 -5.47 9.51 -6.70
N MET A 876 -4.57 9.41 -5.74
CA MET A 876 -4.23 8.16 -5.06
C MET A 876 -5.36 7.78 -4.12
N VAL A 877 -5.94 6.58 -4.27
CA VAL A 877 -6.96 6.04 -3.37
C VAL A 877 -6.31 5.56 -2.08
N ILE A 878 -6.80 6.04 -0.93
CA ILE A 878 -6.27 5.73 0.42
C ILE A 878 -7.29 5.14 1.38
N GLY A 879 -8.57 5.03 0.99
CA GLY A 879 -9.62 4.39 1.77
C GLY A 879 -10.63 3.68 0.86
N ARG A 880 -11.59 2.97 1.44
CA ARG A 880 -12.74 2.44 0.67
C ARG A 880 -13.54 3.62 0.09
N LEU A 881 -13.84 3.52 -1.20
CA LEU A 881 -14.67 4.46 -1.97
C LEU A 881 -16.16 4.16 -1.77
#